data_AF-A0A093Z9Y6-F1
#
_entry.id   AF-A0A093Z9Y6-F1
#
_cell.length_a   1.000
_cell.length_b   1.000
_cell.length_c   1.000
_cell.angle_alpha   90.00
_cell.angle_beta   90.00
_cell.angle_gamma   90.00
#
_symmetry.space_group_name_H-M   'P 1'
#
loop_
_entity.id
_entity.type
_entity.pdbx_description
1 polymer ?
#
loop_
_entity_poly.entity_id
_entity_poly.type
_entity_poly.pdbx_seq_one_letter_code
_entity_poly.pdbx_strand_id
1 'polypeptide(L)'
;MPPKAAPAPVAGKAASTYPPNQTLYITNLPSSKIQKYDLRLSLYTLFSTYGPVLDVVAMKTMKMRGQAHVVYRDAQTATQAMRALRGFEFFGYELDIQYAKSKSDTIAKLDGTFHKPAAAAGEVTATELQQSIFNAPPSAAFLAGAGAPGTAGGAALLKPPPALGRDTAMEDARSPTTSVAGEKRKREEEDEEAASESGSDVAMEEDTPDAKARGFDLPNPEPHDHPHDARTTPMNVLDPFNLRRSPALAILRGATAQTAANITRRAIAAGAASSLLHSGRRLAEDMAFSIPKNVPSFTDPQRELENRAWGSSGVTARSAAAGSGMQERLGSYFERNKDYFDGGRQLPLYKDKPYSSSRRRRPLWKYKRAFALIGLFIMFVLYLFGVWGNDEEKRTVKKKGKDGWGWLQNADKKVDWPERQQRVVEAFTLSWDAYERYAWGFDEFHPVSKKGKQMTPKGMGWIIVDALDTLMLMNLTSRLTEARKWVGTKLDYDQDQEVNTFETTIRMIGGLLSAHYLSTEFPDMAPIEDDDPGAPGEDLYLEKAKDLADRVIGAFESDSGVPYASVNLKTMKGVPSHTDGGASSTAEAATLQLEFKYLSKLTGETFYWEKAEKVMEVIDGNGVEDGLVPIFIYAPTGEFRGDNIRLGSRGDSYYEYLIKQYLQTSKQEPVYEEMWDQAIGGVRKHLISYSKPSKFTVLGERQNGLKGPLTGKMDHLLCFLPGTIALGATGGISEAEARRSGSWGAKQDEDMKLARELMHTCWGMYKSMATGLAAEITHFNLDDPPLPESAPHKAPTTFDPAPGAEWRKDFVVKANDRHNLQRPETVESLFYMWRITGDVMYREWGWEMFKSFMEHTAVELGGGFTSLRNADVIPPEMADNMESFWLAETLKYFYLLFGPNDVWPLDKIVINTEAHAFPRFQMGKLFKTGWQRKPRGKDGNIVRDAVVEAAASKGAHICEIHSNQITAGRPLREQISSTPTSADIAVLRSFPAHHRSPAPAARRRRDEGGVY
;
A
#
# COMPACT_ATOMS: atom_id res chain seq x y z
N MET A 1 64.89 39.65 -22.64
CA MET A 1 65.44 38.52 -21.87
C MET A 1 64.34 37.47 -21.70
N PRO A 2 64.68 36.17 -21.57
CA PRO A 2 63.82 35.08 -22.06
C PRO A 2 62.61 34.75 -21.17
N PRO A 3 61.61 34.00 -21.68
CA PRO A 3 60.53 33.44 -20.87
C PRO A 3 61.09 32.50 -19.79
N LYS A 4 60.42 32.46 -18.63
CA LYS A 4 60.81 31.61 -17.49
C LYS A 4 60.82 30.12 -17.87
N ALA A 5 61.84 29.41 -17.40
CA ALA A 5 61.99 27.97 -17.58
C ALA A 5 60.83 27.18 -16.98
N ALA A 6 60.49 26.05 -17.61
CA ALA A 6 59.56 25.07 -17.06
C ALA A 6 60.11 24.46 -15.76
N PRO A 7 59.26 24.13 -14.78
CA PRO A 7 59.70 23.45 -13.56
C PRO A 7 60.23 22.05 -13.89
N ALA A 8 61.33 21.66 -13.23
CA ALA A 8 61.94 20.34 -13.38
C ALA A 8 60.99 19.21 -12.92
N PRO A 9 61.09 18.00 -13.51
CA PRO A 9 60.24 16.88 -13.12
C PRO A 9 60.51 16.47 -11.67
N VAL A 10 59.47 16.46 -10.85
CA VAL A 10 59.52 15.96 -9.48
C VAL A 10 59.81 14.46 -9.52
N ALA A 11 60.86 14.02 -8.84
CA ALA A 11 61.26 12.61 -8.79
C ALA A 11 60.10 11.75 -8.26
N GLY A 12 59.67 10.77 -9.06
CA GLY A 12 58.59 9.87 -8.71
C GLY A 12 58.91 9.07 -7.45
N LYS A 13 58.04 9.14 -6.43
CA LYS A 13 58.09 8.22 -5.28
C LYS A 13 57.91 6.79 -5.80
N ALA A 14 58.83 5.90 -5.43
CA ALA A 14 58.68 4.47 -5.69
C ALA A 14 57.36 3.96 -5.08
N ALA A 15 56.53 3.32 -5.89
CA ALA A 15 55.24 2.80 -5.45
C ALA A 15 55.46 1.63 -4.47
N SER A 16 54.91 1.72 -3.27
CA SER A 16 54.93 0.64 -2.29
C SER A 16 54.02 -0.50 -2.77
N THR A 17 54.60 -1.56 -3.34
CA THR A 17 53.87 -2.76 -3.76
C THR A 17 53.50 -3.62 -2.56
N TYR A 18 52.32 -3.35 -1.99
CA TYR A 18 51.69 -4.28 -1.03
C TYR A 18 51.40 -5.63 -1.72
N PRO A 19 51.39 -6.76 -0.98
CA PRO A 19 51.08 -8.06 -1.55
C PRO A 19 49.63 -8.13 -2.09
N PRO A 20 49.33 -9.07 -3.00
CA PRO A 20 47.98 -9.23 -3.55
C PRO A 20 46.91 -9.35 -2.48
N ASN A 21 45.88 -8.51 -2.58
CA ASN A 21 44.81 -8.36 -1.60
C ASN A 21 43.46 -8.31 -2.32
N GLN A 22 42.42 -8.88 -1.71
CA GLN A 22 41.02 -8.78 -2.14
C GLN A 22 40.49 -7.34 -2.15
N THR A 23 41.09 -6.45 -1.35
CA THR A 23 40.73 -5.03 -1.29
C THR A 23 41.72 -4.17 -2.09
N LEU A 24 41.16 -3.39 -3.02
CA LEU A 24 41.87 -2.35 -3.77
C LEU A 24 41.70 -1.00 -3.08
N TYR A 25 42.74 -0.19 -3.11
CA TYR A 25 42.76 1.20 -2.66
C TYR A 25 42.93 2.12 -3.88
N ILE A 26 42.07 3.13 -3.97
CA ILE A 26 41.97 4.05 -5.11
C ILE A 26 42.21 5.47 -4.60
N THR A 27 43.10 6.18 -5.29
CA THR A 27 43.45 7.59 -5.06
C THR A 27 43.21 8.43 -6.31
N ASN A 28 43.27 9.75 -6.15
CA ASN A 28 43.05 10.75 -7.21
C ASN A 28 41.59 10.86 -7.69
N LEU A 29 40.62 10.65 -6.79
CA LEU A 29 39.20 10.82 -7.10
C LEU A 29 38.75 12.29 -6.93
N PRO A 30 37.82 12.80 -7.76
CA PRO A 30 37.27 14.15 -7.61
C PRO A 30 36.44 14.29 -6.31
N SER A 31 36.94 15.09 -5.36
CA SER A 31 36.36 15.17 -4.01
C SER A 31 35.43 16.36 -3.74
N SER A 32 35.25 17.26 -4.71
CA SER A 32 34.53 18.54 -4.53
C SER A 32 33.43 18.80 -5.56
N LYS A 33 33.17 17.86 -6.47
CA LYS A 33 32.24 18.04 -7.62
C LYS A 33 31.22 16.91 -7.81
N ILE A 34 31.25 15.86 -6.99
CA ILE A 34 30.40 14.66 -7.15
C ILE A 34 29.83 14.28 -5.77
N GLN A 35 28.56 13.88 -5.70
CA GLN A 35 27.96 13.48 -4.42
C GLN A 35 28.53 12.13 -3.96
N LYS A 36 28.38 11.85 -2.66
CA LYS A 36 28.89 10.60 -2.08
C LYS A 36 28.23 9.36 -2.68
N TYR A 37 26.94 9.45 -3.00
CA TYR A 37 26.18 8.38 -3.62
C TYR A 37 26.70 8.09 -5.04
N ASP A 38 26.66 9.09 -5.93
CA ASP A 38 27.12 8.99 -7.32
C ASP A 38 28.55 8.46 -7.43
N LEU A 39 29.45 8.86 -6.53
CA LEU A 39 30.83 8.37 -6.52
C LEU A 39 30.91 6.88 -6.18
N ARG A 40 30.13 6.40 -5.19
CA ARG A 40 30.07 4.97 -4.84
C ARG A 40 29.46 4.16 -5.97
N LEU A 41 28.34 4.63 -6.53
CA LEU A 41 27.64 3.96 -7.63
C LEU A 41 28.52 3.89 -8.90
N SER A 42 29.15 5.00 -9.28
CA SER A 42 30.04 5.04 -10.46
C SER A 42 31.28 4.14 -10.31
N LEU A 43 31.85 4.06 -9.10
CA LEU A 43 32.94 3.12 -8.82
C LEU A 43 32.45 1.66 -8.80
N TYR A 44 31.27 1.39 -8.23
CA TYR A 44 30.67 0.06 -8.25
C TYR A 44 30.45 -0.41 -9.70
N THR A 45 29.80 0.40 -10.54
CA THR A 45 29.53 0.10 -11.95
C THR A 45 30.81 -0.07 -12.79
N LEU A 46 31.87 0.69 -12.51
CA LEU A 46 33.14 0.52 -13.22
C LEU A 46 33.84 -0.80 -12.84
N PHE A 47 33.87 -1.14 -11.54
CA PHE A 47 34.60 -2.29 -11.03
C PHE A 47 33.82 -3.61 -11.17
N SER A 48 32.49 -3.60 -11.12
CA SER A 48 31.65 -4.80 -11.31
C SER A 48 31.86 -5.51 -12.65
N THR A 49 32.36 -4.79 -13.67
CA THR A 49 32.73 -5.36 -14.98
C THR A 49 33.82 -6.42 -14.93
N TYR A 50 34.62 -6.49 -13.85
CA TYR A 50 35.68 -7.48 -13.66
C TYR A 50 35.26 -8.64 -12.75
N GLY A 51 34.15 -8.50 -12.00
CA GLY A 51 33.62 -9.52 -11.11
C GLY A 51 32.77 -8.92 -9.98
N PRO A 52 32.13 -9.76 -9.14
CA PRO A 52 31.24 -9.29 -8.08
C PRO A 52 32.00 -8.48 -7.02
N VAL A 53 31.61 -7.21 -6.89
CA VAL A 53 32.10 -6.27 -5.87
C VAL A 53 31.27 -6.46 -4.60
N LEU A 54 31.95 -6.71 -3.47
CA LEU A 54 31.32 -6.94 -2.17
C LEU A 54 31.03 -5.64 -1.41
N ASP A 55 31.86 -4.61 -1.58
CA ASP A 55 31.67 -3.28 -0.98
C ASP A 55 32.52 -2.23 -1.71
N VAL A 56 32.04 -0.98 -1.69
CA VAL A 56 32.77 0.21 -2.13
C VAL A 56 32.76 1.23 -0.98
N VAL A 57 33.90 1.38 -0.31
CA VAL A 57 34.06 2.28 0.84
C VAL A 57 34.66 3.61 0.38
N ALA A 58 33.79 4.59 0.12
CA ALA A 58 34.17 5.97 -0.18
C ALA A 58 33.61 6.96 0.86
N MET A 59 34.36 8.02 1.17
CA MET A 59 33.95 9.12 2.07
C MET A 59 33.35 8.68 3.42
N LYS A 60 34.08 7.85 4.19
CA LYS A 60 33.71 7.50 5.58
C LYS A 60 34.03 8.64 6.58
N THR A 61 35.03 9.47 6.28
CA THR A 61 35.39 10.67 7.06
C THR A 61 35.88 11.78 6.12
N MET A 62 35.90 13.04 6.58
CA MET A 62 36.44 14.18 5.79
C MET A 62 37.89 13.97 5.33
N LYS A 63 38.69 13.19 6.08
CA LYS A 63 40.09 12.85 5.75
C LYS A 63 40.23 11.87 4.58
N MET A 64 39.16 11.15 4.20
CA MET A 64 39.13 10.22 3.06
C MET A 64 38.57 10.86 1.77
N ARG A 65 38.50 12.20 1.69
CA ARG A 65 38.13 12.89 0.45
C ARG A 65 39.17 12.62 -0.64
N GLY A 66 38.71 12.20 -1.81
CA GLY A 66 39.55 11.83 -2.96
C GLY A 66 40.11 10.40 -2.91
N GLN A 67 39.60 9.57 -2.00
CA GLN A 67 40.05 8.18 -1.76
C GLN A 67 38.85 7.24 -1.66
N ALA A 68 39.02 6.00 -2.13
CA ALA A 68 38.05 4.93 -1.97
C ALA A 68 38.73 3.56 -1.82
N HIS A 69 38.00 2.58 -1.28
CA HIS A 69 38.38 1.17 -1.35
C HIS A 69 37.30 0.38 -2.07
N VAL A 70 37.70 -0.59 -2.89
CA VAL A 70 36.80 -1.54 -3.58
C VAL A 70 37.17 -2.95 -3.14
N VAL A 71 36.19 -3.72 -2.68
CA VAL A 71 36.37 -5.05 -2.10
C VAL A 71 35.83 -6.11 -3.05
N TYR A 72 36.67 -7.07 -3.45
CA TYR A 72 36.26 -8.26 -4.19
C TYR A 72 36.27 -9.50 -3.32
N ARG A 73 35.57 -10.57 -3.74
CA ARG A 73 35.66 -11.88 -3.09
C ARG A 73 37.04 -12.53 -3.24
N ASP A 74 37.68 -12.35 -4.39
CA ASP A 74 38.92 -13.05 -4.75
C ASP A 74 40.06 -12.10 -5.12
N ALA A 75 41.27 -12.38 -4.65
CA ALA A 75 42.45 -11.56 -4.93
C ALA A 75 42.87 -11.58 -6.41
N GLN A 76 42.51 -12.63 -7.16
CA GLN A 76 42.74 -12.71 -8.61
C GLN A 76 41.88 -11.69 -9.36
N THR A 77 40.59 -11.57 -9.02
CA THR A 77 39.66 -10.58 -9.56
C THR A 77 40.13 -9.16 -9.26
N ALA A 78 40.55 -8.90 -8.01
CA ALA A 78 41.17 -7.64 -7.62
C ALA A 78 42.45 -7.33 -8.44
N THR A 79 43.29 -8.33 -8.68
CA THR A 79 44.50 -8.20 -9.53
C THR A 79 44.13 -7.80 -10.97
N GLN A 80 43.10 -8.43 -11.53
CA GLN A 80 42.64 -8.19 -12.90
C GLN A 80 42.06 -6.77 -13.05
N ALA A 81 41.16 -6.37 -12.15
CA ALA A 81 40.58 -5.04 -12.12
C ALA A 81 41.65 -3.95 -11.96
N MET A 82 42.61 -4.13 -11.03
CA MET A 82 43.74 -3.19 -10.87
C MET A 82 44.53 -3.05 -12.16
N ARG A 83 44.91 -4.15 -12.82
CA ARG A 83 45.71 -4.12 -14.05
C ARG A 83 45.00 -3.44 -15.21
N ALA A 84 43.67 -3.56 -15.29
CA ALA A 84 42.88 -3.01 -16.37
C ALA A 84 42.47 -1.54 -16.16
N LEU A 85 42.24 -1.13 -14.90
CA LEU A 85 41.74 0.22 -14.55
C LEU A 85 42.82 1.19 -14.05
N ARG A 86 44.08 0.77 -13.89
CA ARG A 86 45.16 1.67 -13.46
C ARG A 86 45.49 2.68 -14.57
N GLY A 87 45.40 3.97 -14.26
CA GLY A 87 45.50 5.04 -15.25
C GLY A 87 44.23 5.22 -16.10
N PHE A 88 43.11 4.60 -15.73
CA PHE A 88 41.82 4.84 -16.38
C PHE A 88 41.30 6.25 -16.03
N GLU A 89 40.84 7.00 -17.02
CA GLU A 89 40.28 8.33 -16.82
C GLU A 89 38.85 8.25 -16.27
N PHE A 90 38.68 8.71 -15.02
CA PHE A 90 37.42 8.68 -14.29
C PHE A 90 37.04 10.11 -13.89
N PHE A 91 35.99 10.66 -14.52
CA PHE A 91 35.54 12.05 -14.36
C PHE A 91 36.66 13.11 -14.57
N GLY A 92 37.58 12.86 -15.50
CA GLY A 92 38.70 13.76 -15.82
C GLY A 92 39.93 13.61 -14.92
N TYR A 93 40.01 12.55 -14.11
CA TYR A 93 41.17 12.21 -13.28
C TYR A 93 41.61 10.76 -13.55
N GLU A 94 42.91 10.53 -13.72
CA GLU A 94 43.44 9.17 -13.83
C GLU A 94 43.37 8.45 -12.48
N LEU A 95 42.79 7.24 -12.45
CA LEU A 95 42.74 6.39 -11.26
C LEU A 95 44.12 5.82 -10.93
N ASP A 96 44.71 6.19 -9.78
CA ASP A 96 45.82 5.43 -9.20
C ASP A 96 45.26 4.35 -8.26
N ILE A 97 45.52 3.09 -8.61
CA ILE A 97 44.97 1.91 -7.95
C ILE A 97 46.13 1.06 -7.41
N GLN A 98 46.06 0.72 -6.13
CA GLN A 98 47.06 -0.08 -5.41
C GLN A 98 46.33 -1.12 -4.54
N TYR A 99 47.03 -2.14 -4.03
CA TYR A 99 46.43 -3.03 -3.03
C TYR A 99 46.30 -2.29 -1.69
N ALA A 100 45.21 -2.53 -0.97
CA ALA A 100 45.05 -2.01 0.38
C ALA A 100 46.08 -2.65 1.34
N LYS A 101 46.51 -1.89 2.36
CA LYS A 101 47.54 -2.32 3.31
C LYS A 101 47.09 -3.45 4.24
N SER A 102 45.79 -3.54 4.48
CA SER A 102 45.13 -4.52 5.35
C SER A 102 43.94 -5.16 4.62
N LYS A 103 43.42 -6.27 5.14
CA LYS A 103 42.08 -6.75 4.74
C LYS A 103 41.03 -5.70 5.10
N SER A 104 39.96 -5.61 4.30
CA SER A 104 38.77 -4.83 4.65
C SER A 104 37.96 -5.53 5.76
N ASP A 105 37.25 -4.76 6.58
CA ASP A 105 36.30 -5.26 7.60
C ASP A 105 35.31 -6.27 6.99
N THR A 106 34.87 -6.04 5.75
CA THR A 106 33.94 -6.91 5.01
C THR A 106 34.54 -8.30 4.75
N ILE A 107 35.83 -8.38 4.41
CA ILE A 107 36.55 -9.65 4.26
C ILE A 107 36.82 -10.28 5.62
N ALA A 108 37.22 -9.51 6.63
CA ALA A 108 37.44 -10.03 7.97
C ALA A 108 36.17 -10.63 8.58
N LYS A 109 34.98 -10.09 8.26
CA LYS A 109 33.68 -10.67 8.65
C LYS A 109 33.38 -11.98 7.92
N LEU A 110 33.63 -12.04 6.61
CA LEU A 110 33.46 -13.26 5.80
C LEU A 110 34.41 -14.40 6.21
N ASP A 111 35.65 -14.06 6.58
CA ASP A 111 36.66 -15.02 7.05
C ASP A 111 36.49 -15.39 8.54
N GLY A 112 35.53 -14.80 9.27
CA GLY A 112 35.33 -15.02 10.71
C GLY A 112 36.43 -14.40 11.62
N THR A 113 37.32 -13.57 11.07
CA THR A 113 38.46 -12.96 11.78
C THR A 113 38.23 -11.50 12.20
N PHE A 114 36.97 -11.03 12.21
CA PHE A 114 36.64 -9.64 12.52
C PHE A 114 36.64 -9.38 14.04
N HIS A 115 37.59 -8.56 14.49
CA HIS A 115 37.58 -8.01 15.84
C HIS A 115 37.10 -6.55 15.81
N LYS A 116 35.97 -6.27 16.47
CA LYS A 116 35.43 -4.90 16.61
C LYS A 116 36.45 -4.04 17.37
N PRO A 117 36.89 -2.88 16.83
CA PRO A 117 37.77 -1.99 17.58
C PRO A 117 37.09 -1.54 18.88
N ALA A 118 37.80 -1.66 20.00
CA ALA A 118 37.38 -1.00 21.24
C ALA A 118 37.32 0.51 20.99
N ALA A 119 36.24 1.16 21.40
CA ALA A 119 36.05 2.58 21.15
C ALA A 119 37.15 3.38 21.87
N ALA A 120 38.01 4.04 21.10
CA ALA A 120 38.94 5.01 21.65
C ALA A 120 38.15 6.18 22.23
N ALA A 121 38.13 6.29 23.54
CA ALA A 121 37.56 7.44 24.24
C ALA A 121 38.37 8.69 23.86
N GLY A 122 37.80 9.53 22.99
CA GLY A 122 38.30 10.87 22.76
C GLY A 122 37.98 11.74 23.96
N GLU A 123 38.99 12.41 24.51
CA GLU A 123 38.85 13.29 25.67
C GLU A 123 37.81 14.40 25.41
N VAL A 124 36.79 14.44 26.26
CA VAL A 124 36.02 15.67 26.51
C VAL A 124 36.43 16.13 27.90
N THR A 125 37.19 17.23 27.97
CA THR A 125 37.63 17.83 29.23
C THR A 125 36.43 18.44 29.97
N ALA A 126 35.81 17.66 30.85
CA ALA A 126 34.85 18.18 31.83
C ALA A 126 35.58 19.01 32.89
N THR A 127 35.03 20.17 33.22
CA THR A 127 35.58 21.07 34.25
C THR A 127 35.32 20.52 35.66
N GLU A 128 36.16 20.93 36.63
CA GLU A 128 36.33 20.31 37.96
C GLU A 128 35.09 20.29 38.90
N LEU A 129 33.90 20.71 38.46
CA LEU A 129 32.70 20.71 39.29
C LEU A 129 31.95 19.37 39.36
N GLN A 130 32.38 18.33 38.62
CA GLN A 130 31.69 17.03 38.51
C GLN A 130 32.45 15.82 39.11
N GLN A 131 33.58 16.03 39.80
CA GLN A 131 34.45 14.94 40.32
C GLN A 131 34.36 14.69 41.84
N SER A 132 33.23 14.95 42.51
CA SER A 132 33.11 14.84 43.97
C SER A 132 32.07 13.86 44.51
N ILE A 133 31.37 13.10 43.66
CA ILE A 133 30.36 12.13 44.11
C ILE A 133 30.64 10.75 43.47
N PHE A 134 30.91 9.75 44.33
CA PHE A 134 31.20 8.32 44.04
C PHE A 134 32.60 7.92 43.53
N ASN A 135 33.57 7.94 44.46
CA ASN A 135 34.67 6.96 44.60
C ASN A 135 34.38 6.12 45.87
N ALA A 136 34.67 4.82 46.05
CA ALA A 136 35.29 3.77 45.23
C ALA A 136 34.87 2.35 45.79
N PRO A 137 35.69 1.26 45.88
CA PRO A 137 35.74 0.16 44.90
C PRO A 137 35.48 -1.29 45.52
N PRO A 138 36.05 -2.45 45.08
CA PRO A 138 35.24 -3.46 44.36
C PRO A 138 35.40 -4.98 44.74
N SER A 139 34.56 -5.83 44.12
CA SER A 139 34.77 -7.23 43.67
C SER A 139 35.32 -8.35 44.59
N ALA A 140 34.55 -9.44 44.75
CA ALA A 140 35.08 -10.82 44.81
C ALA A 140 34.03 -11.92 44.47
N ALA A 141 34.53 -13.06 44.02
CA ALA A 141 33.84 -14.14 43.33
C ALA A 141 33.45 -15.36 44.21
N PHE A 142 32.52 -16.19 43.68
CA PHE A 142 32.41 -17.66 43.81
C PHE A 142 31.84 -18.38 45.07
N LEU A 143 30.81 -19.21 44.79
CA LEU A 143 30.44 -20.56 45.29
C LEU A 143 30.32 -20.93 46.79
N ALA A 144 29.19 -21.62 47.04
CA ALA A 144 28.96 -22.78 47.93
C ALA A 144 28.77 -22.58 49.46
N GLY A 145 27.89 -23.40 50.04
CA GLY A 145 27.87 -23.72 51.48
C GLY A 145 26.49 -23.64 52.13
N ALA A 146 25.91 -24.78 52.53
CA ALA A 146 24.68 -24.86 53.31
C ALA A 146 24.90 -24.53 54.82
N GLY A 147 23.86 -24.09 55.52
CA GLY A 147 23.88 -24.02 56.99
C GLY A 147 22.81 -23.12 57.63
N ALA A 148 21.69 -23.71 58.04
CA ALA A 148 20.78 -23.14 59.05
C ALA A 148 21.20 -23.64 60.46
N PRO A 149 20.52 -23.29 61.58
CA PRO A 149 19.49 -22.27 61.80
C PRO A 149 19.81 -21.30 62.98
N GLY A 150 18.99 -20.26 63.18
CA GLY A 150 19.10 -19.35 64.33
C GLY A 150 17.75 -18.77 64.75
N THR A 151 17.17 -19.30 65.83
CA THR A 151 15.88 -18.87 66.42
C THR A 151 16.04 -17.67 67.35
N ALA A 152 15.15 -16.67 67.28
CA ALA A 152 14.46 -16.05 68.43
C ALA A 152 13.66 -14.78 68.06
N GLY A 153 12.58 -14.53 68.82
CA GLY A 153 12.15 -13.16 69.17
C GLY A 153 11.20 -12.45 68.21
N GLY A 154 9.91 -12.43 68.54
CA GLY A 154 8.94 -11.51 67.92
C GLY A 154 8.70 -10.24 68.75
N ALA A 155 7.98 -9.29 68.13
CA ALA A 155 7.24 -8.16 68.71
C ALA A 155 8.00 -6.91 69.24
N ALA A 156 8.00 -5.85 68.42
CA ALA A 156 7.73 -4.45 68.82
C ALA A 156 7.39 -3.66 67.53
N LEU A 157 6.13 -3.26 67.24
CA LEU A 157 5.37 -2.12 67.79
C LEU A 157 6.15 -0.78 67.78
N LEU A 158 5.81 0.09 66.83
CA LEU A 158 6.20 1.50 66.79
C LEU A 158 4.97 2.42 66.97
N LYS A 159 5.18 3.54 67.67
CA LYS A 159 4.16 4.52 68.09
C LYS A 159 3.97 5.67 67.08
N PRO A 160 2.78 6.31 67.05
CA PRO A 160 2.57 7.68 66.56
C PRO A 160 2.67 8.72 67.71
N PRO A 161 2.79 10.02 67.37
CA PRO A 161 1.93 11.07 67.97
C PRO A 161 1.64 12.25 66.99
N PRO A 162 0.95 13.34 67.37
CA PRO A 162 -0.30 13.54 68.15
C PRO A 162 -1.31 14.49 67.40
N ALA A 163 -2.35 15.09 67.97
CA ALA A 163 -3.53 14.64 68.74
C ALA A 163 -4.50 15.84 68.95
N LEU A 164 -5.83 15.59 69.03
CA LEU A 164 -6.93 16.39 69.66
C LEU A 164 -8.26 16.20 68.88
N GLY A 165 -9.40 15.78 69.46
CA GLY A 165 -9.68 15.24 70.80
C GLY A 165 -11.19 15.01 71.06
N ARG A 166 -11.50 14.32 72.18
CA ARG A 166 -12.83 14.07 72.82
C ARG A 166 -13.80 13.09 72.13
N ASP A 167 -14.15 11.94 72.74
CA ASP A 167 -15.08 11.66 73.87
C ASP A 167 -16.52 11.43 73.34
N THR A 168 -17.29 10.35 73.63
CA THR A 168 -17.10 9.16 74.51
C THR A 168 -18.11 8.04 74.17
N ALA A 169 -17.66 6.77 74.24
CA ALA A 169 -18.31 5.56 74.82
C ALA A 169 -19.81 5.21 74.53
N MET A 170 -20.13 4.06 73.87
CA MET A 170 -20.43 2.70 74.44
C MET A 170 -21.94 2.48 74.77
N GLU A 171 -22.56 1.29 74.65
CA GLU A 171 -22.16 -0.04 74.14
C GLU A 171 -23.42 -0.87 73.74
N ASP A 172 -23.23 -1.87 72.87
CA ASP A 172 -23.92 -3.18 72.75
C ASP A 172 -25.44 -3.40 72.97
N ALA A 173 -26.05 -4.06 71.97
CA ALA A 173 -26.63 -5.43 72.06
C ALA A 173 -28.00 -5.65 71.37
N ARG A 174 -28.15 -6.86 70.78
CA ARG A 174 -29.40 -7.63 70.52
C ARG A 174 -30.40 -7.14 69.45
N SER A 175 -30.52 -7.96 68.40
CA SER A 175 -31.83 -8.39 67.85
C SER A 175 -32.60 -9.23 68.91
N PRO A 176 -33.94 -9.47 68.84
CA PRO A 176 -34.81 -9.44 67.65
C PRO A 176 -36.23 -8.84 67.89
N THR A 177 -37.18 -9.15 66.98
CA THR A 177 -38.66 -9.31 67.15
C THR A 177 -39.63 -8.43 66.33
N THR A 178 -40.36 -9.11 65.45
CA THR A 178 -41.83 -9.07 65.19
C THR A 178 -42.58 -7.78 64.76
N SER A 179 -43.28 -7.95 63.63
CA SER A 179 -44.75 -7.83 63.45
C SER A 179 -45.42 -6.62 62.74
N VAL A 180 -45.95 -6.93 61.54
CA VAL A 180 -47.36 -6.76 61.10
C VAL A 180 -47.85 -5.44 60.45
N ALA A 181 -48.37 -5.63 59.22
CA ALA A 181 -49.36 -4.85 58.43
C ALA A 181 -48.97 -3.46 57.87
N GLY A 182 -49.30 -3.13 56.59
CA GLY A 182 -49.91 -3.99 55.57
C GLY A 182 -50.21 -3.36 54.19
N GLU A 183 -50.61 -4.24 53.27
CA GLU A 183 -51.29 -4.06 51.96
C GLU A 183 -50.70 -3.20 50.79
N LYS A 184 -50.45 -3.92 49.68
CA LYS A 184 -50.77 -3.59 48.25
C LYS A 184 -49.95 -2.46 47.57
N ARG A 185 -49.35 -2.65 46.37
CA ARG A 185 -49.44 -3.69 45.31
C ARG A 185 -48.13 -3.71 44.47
N LYS A 186 -47.77 -4.91 43.96
CA LYS A 186 -47.03 -5.26 42.71
C LYS A 186 -45.99 -4.25 42.16
N ARG A 187 -44.76 -4.66 41.82
CA ARG A 187 -44.34 -5.94 41.18
C ARG A 187 -42.84 -6.22 41.44
N GLU A 188 -42.51 -7.48 41.74
CA GLU A 188 -41.15 -8.09 41.78
C GLU A 188 -40.35 -7.82 40.48
N GLU A 189 -39.07 -7.44 40.46
CA GLU A 189 -37.80 -8.02 41.01
C GLU A 189 -37.02 -8.84 39.95
N GLU A 190 -35.71 -9.00 40.21
CA GLU A 190 -34.63 -9.61 39.40
C GLU A 190 -34.15 -8.73 38.22
N ASP A 191 -32.92 -8.18 38.22
CA ASP A 191 -31.55 -8.80 38.30
C ASP A 191 -31.16 -9.44 36.95
N GLU A 192 -29.91 -9.42 36.45
CA GLU A 192 -28.65 -8.81 36.90
C GLU A 192 -27.79 -8.45 35.65
N GLU A 193 -26.55 -8.00 35.84
CA GLU A 193 -25.70 -7.41 34.80
C GLU A 193 -25.24 -8.36 33.66
N ALA A 194 -25.16 -7.82 32.43
CA ALA A 194 -24.31 -8.36 31.37
C ALA A 194 -23.66 -7.20 30.60
N ALA A 195 -22.40 -6.93 30.88
CA ALA A 195 -21.64 -5.87 30.21
C ALA A 195 -21.33 -6.23 28.76
N SER A 196 -21.66 -5.33 27.83
CA SER A 196 -21.27 -5.42 26.41
C SER A 196 -20.34 -4.26 26.07
N GLU A 197 -19.02 -4.49 26.15
CA GLU A 197 -18.02 -3.49 25.80
C GLU A 197 -17.91 -3.33 24.28
N SER A 198 -18.13 -2.09 23.81
CA SER A 198 -17.92 -1.67 22.42
C SER A 198 -16.52 -1.09 22.26
N GLY A 199 -15.65 -1.77 21.50
CA GLY A 199 -14.29 -1.29 21.20
C GLY A 199 -14.18 -0.70 19.80
N SER A 200 -14.19 0.63 19.70
CA SER A 200 -13.85 1.37 18.47
C SER A 200 -13.28 2.75 18.82
N ASP A 201 -12.08 2.79 19.39
CA ASP A 201 -11.37 4.04 19.69
C ASP A 201 -10.62 4.54 18.45
N VAL A 202 -11.26 5.45 17.71
CA VAL A 202 -10.54 6.52 17.01
C VAL A 202 -10.58 7.73 17.95
N ALA A 203 -9.43 8.12 18.49
CA ALA A 203 -9.35 9.17 19.50
C ALA A 203 -9.85 10.52 18.97
N MET A 204 -10.94 11.01 19.53
CA MET A 204 -11.49 12.35 19.32
C MET A 204 -11.47 13.11 20.65
N GLU A 205 -10.44 13.92 20.87
CA GLU A 205 -10.44 14.92 21.93
C GLU A 205 -11.36 16.08 21.53
N GLU A 206 -12.56 16.16 22.13
CA GLU A 206 -13.42 17.36 22.06
C GLU A 206 -13.40 18.11 23.41
N ASP A 207 -12.53 19.10 23.51
CA ASP A 207 -12.48 20.02 24.64
C ASP A 207 -13.27 21.30 24.31
N THR A 208 -14.51 21.40 24.81
CA THR A 208 -15.33 22.62 24.70
C THR A 208 -15.00 23.63 25.81
N PRO A 209 -14.76 24.92 25.49
CA PRO A 209 -14.87 25.98 26.48
C PRO A 209 -16.09 26.88 26.26
N ASP A 210 -16.83 27.11 27.35
CA ASP A 210 -17.98 28.02 27.46
C ASP A 210 -17.69 29.45 26.99
N ALA A 211 -18.71 30.09 26.43
CA ALA A 211 -18.70 31.51 26.15
C ALA A 211 -18.71 32.35 27.46
N LYS A 212 -17.73 33.24 27.62
CA LYS A 212 -17.83 34.39 28.55
C LYS A 212 -17.21 35.65 27.98
N ALA A 213 -18.02 36.69 27.86
CA ALA A 213 -17.64 37.97 27.31
C ALA A 213 -16.65 38.75 28.19
N ARG A 214 -15.68 39.40 27.55
CA ARG A 214 -15.03 40.64 27.99
C ARG A 214 -14.26 41.21 26.78
N GLY A 215 -14.65 42.39 26.31
CA GLY A 215 -13.82 43.14 25.35
C GLY A 215 -12.77 43.98 26.11
N PHE A 216 -11.70 44.39 25.43
CA PHE A 216 -11.06 45.69 25.60
C PHE A 216 -10.04 45.95 24.47
N ASP A 217 -10.20 47.12 23.83
CA ASP A 217 -9.28 47.97 23.07
C ASP A 217 -8.08 47.42 22.26
N LEU A 218 -8.11 47.75 20.97
CA LEU A 218 -6.94 48.02 20.12
C LEU A 218 -6.35 49.41 20.44
N PRO A 219 -5.07 49.63 20.10
CA PRO A 219 -4.66 50.90 19.51
C PRO A 219 -3.98 50.75 18.13
N ASN A 220 -4.52 51.47 17.15
CA ASN A 220 -3.85 51.90 15.90
C ASN A 220 -2.75 52.95 16.25
N PRO A 221 -1.72 53.26 15.42
CA PRO A 221 -1.86 53.85 14.06
C PRO A 221 -0.89 53.28 12.99
N GLU A 222 -1.20 53.23 11.69
CA GLU A 222 -1.31 54.31 10.67
C GLU A 222 0.07 54.76 10.05
N PRO A 223 0.15 55.53 8.93
CA PRO A 223 0.72 55.02 7.67
C PRO A 223 1.89 55.87 7.12
N HIS A 224 2.35 55.66 5.87
CA HIS A 224 2.76 56.75 4.96
C HIS A 224 2.96 56.34 3.48
N ASP A 225 2.90 57.34 2.59
CA ASP A 225 2.68 57.26 1.14
C ASP A 225 3.93 57.11 0.22
N HIS A 226 3.63 56.77 -1.03
CA HIS A 226 4.35 57.00 -2.31
C HIS A 226 4.88 58.48 -2.49
N PRO A 227 5.64 58.91 -3.56
CA PRO A 227 5.57 58.37 -4.94
C PRO A 227 6.73 58.62 -5.99
N HIS A 228 6.46 58.12 -7.22
CA HIS A 228 6.71 58.71 -8.56
C HIS A 228 8.04 58.66 -9.36
N ASP A 229 7.80 58.70 -10.69
CA ASP A 229 8.65 58.94 -11.89
C ASP A 229 9.72 57.91 -12.32
N ALA A 230 10.08 57.74 -13.60
CA ALA A 230 9.41 57.69 -14.93
C ALA A 230 10.45 57.98 -16.06
N ARG A 231 10.27 57.39 -17.26
CA ARG A 231 11.01 57.66 -18.53
C ARG A 231 12.45 57.09 -18.57
N THR A 232 13.08 56.69 -19.70
CA THR A 232 12.73 56.75 -21.15
C THR A 232 13.64 55.82 -22.01
N THR A 233 13.11 55.32 -23.14
CA THR A 233 13.83 54.95 -24.41
C THR A 233 14.81 53.74 -24.46
N PRO A 234 15.12 53.19 -25.66
CA PRO A 234 15.53 51.79 -25.82
C PRO A 234 17.01 51.56 -26.19
N MET A 235 17.56 50.39 -25.84
CA MET A 235 18.58 49.68 -26.64
C MET A 235 18.79 48.22 -26.18
N ASN A 236 19.62 47.48 -26.93
CA ASN A 236 19.80 46.03 -26.87
C ASN A 236 20.58 45.48 -25.64
N VAL A 237 20.51 44.15 -25.50
CA VAL A 237 21.41 43.21 -24.78
C VAL A 237 21.37 43.23 -23.24
N LEU A 238 20.89 42.14 -22.64
CA LEU A 238 21.71 41.16 -21.90
C LEU A 238 20.88 40.00 -21.33
N ASP A 239 21.33 38.78 -21.62
CA ASP A 239 20.98 37.53 -20.95
C ASP A 239 21.51 37.55 -19.50
N PRO A 240 20.65 37.50 -18.47
CA PRO A 240 21.09 37.55 -17.08
C PRO A 240 21.23 36.16 -16.42
N PHE A 241 20.94 35.06 -17.11
CA PHE A 241 21.05 33.70 -16.56
C PHE A 241 21.83 32.78 -17.49
N ASN A 242 23.14 33.04 -17.53
CA ASN A 242 24.18 32.33 -18.27
C ASN A 242 24.35 30.86 -17.83
N LEU A 243 23.35 30.03 -18.10
CA LEU A 243 23.30 28.58 -17.81
C LEU A 243 23.40 27.75 -19.09
N ARG A 244 24.50 27.93 -19.83
CA ARG A 244 24.93 26.89 -20.77
C ARG A 244 25.38 25.66 -19.99
N ARG A 245 24.53 24.62 -20.04
CA ARG A 245 24.85 23.18 -20.18
C ARG A 245 26.26 22.76 -19.69
N SER A 246 26.32 22.01 -18.60
CA SER A 246 27.50 21.16 -18.31
C SER A 246 27.49 19.93 -19.23
N PRO A 247 28.50 19.69 -20.09
CA PRO A 247 28.47 18.63 -21.10
C PRO A 247 28.98 17.26 -20.58
N ALA A 248 29.03 17.05 -19.26
CA ALA A 248 29.72 15.89 -18.65
C ALA A 248 29.09 14.53 -18.99
N LEU A 249 27.76 14.44 -19.10
CA LEU A 249 27.04 13.19 -19.39
C LEU A 249 27.08 12.77 -20.87
N ALA A 250 27.23 13.73 -21.79
CA ALA A 250 27.38 13.42 -23.22
C ALA A 250 28.73 12.75 -23.54
N ILE A 251 29.77 13.06 -22.76
CA ILE A 251 31.12 12.49 -22.92
C ILE A 251 31.13 11.01 -22.48
N LEU A 252 30.38 10.65 -21.42
CA LEU A 252 30.29 9.28 -20.92
C LEU A 252 29.62 8.30 -21.90
N ARG A 253 28.51 8.69 -22.56
CA ARG A 253 27.85 7.84 -23.57
C ARG A 253 28.70 7.63 -24.84
N GLY A 254 29.56 8.60 -25.20
CA GLY A 254 30.53 8.42 -26.30
C GLY A 254 31.71 7.52 -25.92
N ALA A 255 32.22 7.66 -24.70
CA ALA A 255 33.37 6.92 -24.20
C ALA A 255 33.10 5.42 -24.02
N THR A 256 31.92 5.01 -23.52
CA THR A 256 31.59 3.59 -23.30
C THR A 256 31.53 2.80 -24.61
N ALA A 257 30.90 3.35 -25.66
CA ALA A 257 30.85 2.72 -26.99
C ALA A 257 32.25 2.57 -27.62
N GLN A 258 33.11 3.59 -27.52
CA GLN A 258 34.50 3.49 -28.00
C GLN A 258 35.36 2.54 -27.14
N THR A 259 35.10 2.44 -25.85
CA THR A 259 35.81 1.54 -24.94
C THR A 259 35.45 0.09 -25.23
N ALA A 260 34.17 -0.24 -25.46
CA ALA A 260 33.74 -1.57 -25.90
C ALA A 260 34.39 -1.97 -27.24
N ALA A 261 34.45 -1.04 -28.21
CA ALA A 261 35.11 -1.28 -29.49
C ALA A 261 36.64 -1.52 -29.36
N ASN A 262 37.32 -0.79 -28.45
CA ASN A 262 38.74 -0.95 -28.19
C ASN A 262 39.07 -2.21 -27.37
N ILE A 263 38.20 -2.62 -26.44
CA ILE A 263 38.31 -3.91 -25.73
C ILE A 263 38.16 -5.07 -26.72
N THR A 264 37.18 -5.00 -27.61
CA THR A 264 36.98 -6.04 -28.65
C THR A 264 38.20 -6.16 -29.57
N ARG A 265 38.81 -5.03 -30.00
CA ARG A 265 40.07 -5.06 -30.75
C ARG A 265 41.25 -5.64 -29.96
N ARG A 266 41.39 -5.32 -28.67
CA ARG A 266 42.48 -5.85 -27.83
C ARG A 266 42.31 -7.33 -27.48
N ALA A 267 41.07 -7.82 -27.32
CA ALA A 267 40.79 -9.24 -27.15
C ALA A 267 41.16 -10.05 -28.40
N ILE A 268 40.86 -9.53 -29.60
CA ILE A 268 41.26 -10.14 -30.87
C ILE A 268 42.79 -10.14 -31.03
N ALA A 269 43.49 -9.10 -30.58
CA ALA A 269 44.95 -9.02 -30.62
C ALA A 269 45.68 -9.91 -29.57
N ALA A 270 44.97 -10.41 -28.56
CA ALA A 270 45.56 -11.13 -27.42
C ALA A 270 45.50 -12.67 -27.51
N GLY A 271 44.94 -13.24 -28.58
CA GLY A 271 45.04 -14.68 -28.87
C GLY A 271 44.36 -15.62 -27.86
N ALA A 272 43.35 -15.15 -27.11
CA ALA A 272 42.61 -15.99 -26.17
C ALA A 272 41.61 -16.92 -26.87
N ALA A 273 41.61 -18.20 -26.46
CA ALA A 273 40.99 -19.33 -27.14
C ALA A 273 39.53 -19.15 -27.64
N SER A 274 39.28 -19.57 -28.88
CA SER A 274 38.01 -19.43 -29.61
C SER A 274 36.93 -20.48 -29.27
N SER A 275 37.19 -21.45 -28.38
CA SER A 275 36.29 -22.59 -28.12
C SER A 275 35.12 -22.30 -27.18
N LEU A 276 35.22 -21.29 -26.30
CA LEU A 276 34.16 -20.93 -25.35
C LEU A 276 33.05 -20.03 -25.93
N LEU A 277 33.26 -19.47 -27.14
CA LEU A 277 32.30 -18.58 -27.80
C LEU A 277 31.22 -19.32 -28.62
N HIS A 278 31.39 -20.62 -28.90
CA HIS A 278 30.40 -21.40 -29.67
C HIS A 278 29.27 -21.99 -28.83
N SER A 279 29.48 -22.22 -27.52
CA SER A 279 28.44 -22.70 -26.61
C SER A 279 27.43 -21.62 -26.24
N GLY A 280 27.86 -20.37 -26.04
CA GLY A 280 26.97 -19.25 -25.77
C GLY A 280 26.10 -18.85 -26.98
N ARG A 281 26.61 -19.03 -28.20
CA ARG A 281 25.90 -18.63 -29.42
C ARG A 281 24.70 -19.53 -29.76
N ARG A 282 24.83 -20.84 -29.57
CA ARG A 282 23.71 -21.78 -29.76
C ARG A 282 22.55 -21.56 -28.78
N LEU A 283 22.85 -21.19 -27.53
CA LEU A 283 21.82 -20.86 -26.53
C LEU A 283 21.06 -19.55 -26.81
N ALA A 284 21.63 -18.65 -27.62
CA ALA A 284 20.96 -17.42 -28.05
C ALA A 284 20.17 -17.61 -29.37
N GLU A 285 20.57 -18.56 -30.22
CA GLU A 285 19.91 -18.82 -31.51
C GLU A 285 18.62 -19.67 -31.37
N ASP A 286 18.44 -20.41 -30.26
CA ASP A 286 17.20 -21.16 -29.94
C ASP A 286 16.09 -20.32 -29.28
N MET A 287 16.30 -19.02 -29.03
CA MET A 287 15.36 -18.13 -28.33
C MET A 287 14.92 -16.89 -29.15
N ALA A 288 15.15 -16.88 -30.47
CA ALA A 288 14.79 -15.77 -31.35
C ALA A 288 13.59 -16.09 -32.27
N PHE A 289 12.46 -15.44 -32.04
CA PHE A 289 11.25 -15.56 -32.85
C PHE A 289 11.48 -15.02 -34.28
N SER A 290 11.30 -15.87 -35.30
CA SER A 290 11.54 -15.48 -36.70
C SER A 290 10.34 -14.75 -37.31
N ILE A 291 10.50 -13.45 -37.60
CA ILE A 291 9.47 -12.64 -38.29
C ILE A 291 9.35 -13.09 -39.76
N PRO A 292 8.14 -13.23 -40.34
CA PRO A 292 7.95 -13.66 -41.73
C PRO A 292 8.59 -12.73 -42.76
N LYS A 293 9.13 -13.33 -43.83
CA LYS A 293 9.63 -12.61 -45.01
C LYS A 293 8.47 -12.02 -45.81
N ASN A 294 8.05 -10.79 -45.48
CA ASN A 294 7.53 -9.74 -46.39
C ASN A 294 6.94 -8.56 -45.58
N VAL A 295 7.80 -7.79 -44.92
CA VAL A 295 7.44 -6.51 -44.28
C VAL A 295 8.36 -5.41 -44.83
N PRO A 296 7.84 -4.25 -45.32
CA PRO A 296 8.67 -3.19 -45.89
C PRO A 296 9.62 -2.55 -44.87
N SER A 297 10.79 -2.10 -45.35
CA SER A 297 11.75 -1.34 -44.53
C SER A 297 11.23 0.06 -44.19
N PHE A 298 11.33 0.46 -42.92
CA PHE A 298 10.89 1.77 -42.43
C PHE A 298 12.00 2.84 -42.42
N THR A 299 13.20 2.54 -42.93
CA THR A 299 14.35 3.46 -42.92
C THR A 299 14.89 3.78 -44.31
N ASP A 300 14.02 3.82 -45.33
CA ASP A 300 14.40 4.22 -46.68
C ASP A 300 14.32 5.77 -46.84
N PRO A 301 15.43 6.48 -47.10
CA PRO A 301 15.43 7.94 -47.25
C PRO A 301 14.59 8.46 -48.42
N GLN A 302 14.21 7.59 -49.37
CA GLN A 302 13.52 8.02 -50.59
C GLN A 302 12.05 8.41 -50.34
N ARG A 303 11.48 8.06 -49.18
CA ARG A 303 10.07 8.33 -48.82
C ARG A 303 9.81 9.74 -48.26
N GLU A 304 10.84 10.47 -47.81
CA GLU A 304 10.69 11.89 -47.42
C GLU A 304 10.49 12.84 -48.62
N LEU A 305 10.89 12.42 -49.83
CA LEU A 305 10.65 13.21 -51.05
C LEU A 305 9.21 13.04 -51.58
N GLU A 306 8.59 11.89 -51.41
CA GLU A 306 7.20 11.67 -51.85
C GLU A 306 6.18 12.39 -50.95
N ASN A 307 6.43 12.44 -49.63
CA ASN A 307 5.58 13.20 -48.68
C ASN A 307 5.65 14.73 -48.87
N ARG A 308 6.60 15.25 -49.66
CA ARG A 308 6.65 16.67 -50.06
C ARG A 308 6.02 16.94 -51.44
N ALA A 309 5.55 15.91 -52.15
CA ALA A 309 5.00 16.03 -53.50
C ALA A 309 3.45 15.97 -53.57
N TRP A 310 2.76 15.68 -52.46
CA TRP A 310 1.29 15.49 -52.41
C TRP A 310 0.56 16.52 -51.54
N GLY A 311 0.79 17.81 -51.80
CA GLY A 311 0.09 18.92 -51.14
C GLY A 311 -0.32 20.10 -52.03
N SER A 312 0.02 20.12 -53.31
CA SER A 312 -0.13 21.32 -54.17
C SER A 312 -0.36 21.03 -55.66
N SER A 313 -1.40 20.23 -55.97
CA SER A 313 -1.99 20.09 -57.31
C SER A 313 -3.41 19.49 -57.21
N GLY A 314 -4.46 19.96 -57.88
CA GLY A 314 -4.57 21.12 -58.77
C GLY A 314 -5.75 21.02 -59.74
N VAL A 315 -6.89 21.66 -59.40
CA VAL A 315 -7.85 22.34 -60.32
C VAL A 315 -8.78 21.50 -61.25
N THR A 316 -10.05 21.96 -61.39
CA THR A 316 -11.09 21.67 -62.44
C THR A 316 -11.73 20.26 -62.55
N ALA A 317 -13.02 20.06 -62.95
CA ALA A 317 -14.20 20.95 -63.10
C ALA A 317 -15.49 20.15 -63.45
N ARG A 318 -16.70 20.69 -63.11
CA ARG A 318 -18.04 20.52 -63.76
C ARG A 318 -18.63 19.09 -63.92
N SER A 319 -19.95 18.81 -63.86
CA SER A 319 -21.19 19.59 -63.64
C SER A 319 -22.43 18.66 -63.55
N ALA A 320 -23.58 19.18 -63.06
CA ALA A 320 -24.94 18.59 -63.05
C ALA A 320 -25.17 17.40 -62.06
N ALA A 321 -26.34 17.16 -61.46
CA ALA A 321 -27.62 17.89 -61.26
C ALA A 321 -28.49 17.10 -60.24
N ALA A 322 -29.53 17.60 -59.57
CA ALA A 322 -30.02 18.94 -59.21
C ALA A 322 -31.18 18.80 -58.17
N GLY A 323 -31.46 19.82 -57.33
CA GLY A 323 -32.59 19.76 -56.39
C GLY A 323 -32.64 20.87 -55.32
N SER A 324 -33.59 21.81 -55.46
CA SER A 324 -34.29 22.65 -54.45
C SER A 324 -33.70 22.78 -53.02
N GLY A 325 -33.43 23.95 -52.42
CA GLY A 325 -33.65 25.35 -52.82
C GLY A 325 -34.56 26.11 -51.83
N MET A 326 -34.12 27.28 -51.33
CA MET A 326 -34.94 28.49 -51.03
C MET A 326 -34.10 29.60 -50.35
N GLN A 327 -33.76 30.66 -51.11
CA GLN A 327 -33.76 32.05 -50.65
C GLN A 327 -33.83 32.96 -51.90
N GLU A 328 -34.52 34.09 -51.79
CA GLU A 328 -34.70 35.17 -52.79
C GLU A 328 -35.51 34.87 -54.07
N ARG A 329 -36.72 35.48 -54.11
CA ARG A 329 -37.15 36.29 -55.26
C ARG A 329 -38.22 37.31 -54.89
N LEU A 330 -38.31 38.36 -55.71
CA LEU A 330 -39.42 39.30 -55.90
C LEU A 330 -39.70 40.31 -54.77
N GLY A 331 -39.38 41.57 -55.06
CA GLY A 331 -40.06 42.72 -54.49
C GLY A 331 -41.06 43.30 -55.50
N SER A 332 -42.21 43.77 -55.02
CA SER A 332 -42.96 44.88 -55.59
C SER A 332 -44.14 45.23 -54.67
N TYR A 333 -44.07 46.36 -53.97
CA TYR A 333 -45.22 47.23 -53.69
C TYR A 333 -44.70 48.62 -53.27
N PHE A 334 -44.19 49.34 -54.26
CA PHE A 334 -44.47 50.77 -54.40
C PHE A 334 -46.00 50.99 -54.36
N GLU A 335 -46.56 52.13 -53.95
CA GLU A 335 -46.06 53.34 -53.31
C GLU A 335 -47.31 54.21 -53.05
N ARG A 336 -47.40 54.92 -51.92
CA ARG A 336 -48.20 56.15 -51.88
C ARG A 336 -47.74 57.12 -50.78
N ASN A 337 -47.57 58.37 -51.21
CA ASN A 337 -47.37 59.58 -50.40
C ASN A 337 -46.07 59.65 -49.57
N LYS A 338 -44.97 59.88 -50.28
CA LYS A 338 -44.01 60.92 -49.88
C LYS A 338 -44.36 62.20 -50.63
N ASP A 339 -44.52 63.32 -49.92
CA ASP A 339 -44.52 64.64 -50.55
C ASP A 339 -44.13 65.71 -49.52
N TYR A 340 -42.91 66.25 -49.65
CA TYR A 340 -42.58 67.68 -49.56
C TYR A 340 -41.05 67.87 -49.69
N PHE A 341 -40.64 68.41 -50.85
CA PHE A 341 -39.34 68.99 -51.24
C PHE A 341 -38.10 68.06 -51.16
N ASP A 342 -37.44 67.63 -52.25
CA ASP A 342 -37.01 68.29 -53.53
C ASP A 342 -35.93 69.36 -53.31
N GLY A 343 -34.80 69.44 -54.03
CA GLY A 343 -34.15 68.60 -55.07
C GLY A 343 -32.65 69.01 -55.10
N GLY A 344 -31.66 68.33 -55.70
CA GLY A 344 -31.64 67.45 -56.87
C GLY A 344 -30.96 68.14 -58.05
N ARG A 345 -29.63 67.95 -58.28
CA ARG A 345 -28.97 67.73 -59.61
C ARG A 345 -27.43 67.72 -59.62
N GLN A 346 -26.91 67.25 -60.76
CA GLN A 346 -25.52 66.89 -61.08
C GLN A 346 -24.83 67.87 -62.07
N LEU A 347 -23.48 67.82 -62.09
CA LEU A 347 -22.56 68.13 -63.24
C LEU A 347 -22.45 69.61 -63.73
N PRO A 348 -21.38 70.01 -64.48
CA PRO A 348 -20.05 69.39 -64.71
C PRO A 348 -18.81 70.35 -64.70
N LEU A 349 -17.59 69.75 -64.75
CA LEU A 349 -16.35 70.18 -65.46
C LEU A 349 -15.55 71.48 -65.14
N TYR A 350 -14.21 71.27 -65.07
CA TYR A 350 -13.09 72.09 -65.63
C TYR A 350 -12.23 73.03 -64.73
N LYS A 351 -11.00 72.55 -64.46
CA LYS A 351 -9.66 73.22 -64.56
C LYS A 351 -9.14 74.29 -63.56
N ASP A 352 -7.93 73.98 -63.05
CA ASP A 352 -6.81 74.82 -62.52
C ASP A 352 -7.00 75.90 -61.41
N LYS A 353 -6.48 75.57 -60.19
CA LYS A 353 -5.57 76.38 -59.30
C LYS A 353 -6.08 77.75 -58.74
N PRO A 354 -5.40 78.40 -57.76
CA PRO A 354 -4.65 77.93 -56.57
C PRO A 354 -4.96 78.69 -55.23
N TYR A 355 -4.53 78.11 -54.08
CA TYR A 355 -4.10 78.73 -52.79
C TYR A 355 -4.93 79.80 -51.99
N SER A 356 -4.70 79.78 -50.65
CA SER A 356 -5.00 80.84 -49.64
C SER A 356 -6.45 80.88 -49.07
N SER A 357 -6.75 81.12 -47.77
CA SER A 357 -5.94 81.15 -46.53
C SER A 357 -6.78 81.17 -45.24
N SER A 358 -6.30 80.48 -44.20
CA SER A 358 -6.36 80.83 -42.76
C SER A 358 -7.69 81.23 -42.06
N ARG A 359 -8.00 80.53 -40.95
CA ARG A 359 -8.16 81.14 -39.61
C ARG A 359 -7.98 80.10 -38.49
N ARG A 360 -7.07 80.38 -37.54
CA ARG A 360 -6.85 79.59 -36.30
C ARG A 360 -7.91 79.94 -35.23
N ARG A 361 -8.29 78.98 -34.37
CA ARG A 361 -8.44 79.23 -32.90
C ARG A 361 -8.52 77.95 -32.03
N ARG A 362 -7.47 77.75 -31.22
CA ARG A 362 -7.33 77.03 -29.93
C ARG A 362 -7.52 75.48 -29.88
N PRO A 363 -6.82 74.76 -28.96
CA PRO A 363 -6.61 73.31 -29.07
C PRO A 363 -7.42 72.45 -28.07
N LEU A 364 -7.73 71.22 -28.49
CA LEU A 364 -8.61 70.23 -27.84
C LEU A 364 -8.11 69.61 -26.51
N TRP A 365 -7.02 70.13 -25.90
CA TRP A 365 -6.32 69.40 -24.83
C TRP A 365 -7.01 69.45 -23.45
N LYS A 366 -7.97 70.37 -23.22
CA LYS A 366 -8.72 70.43 -21.95
C LYS A 366 -9.80 69.34 -21.81
N TYR A 367 -10.33 68.79 -22.90
CA TYR A 367 -11.39 67.78 -22.83
C TYR A 367 -10.87 66.37 -22.47
N LYS A 368 -9.61 66.05 -22.81
CA LYS A 368 -9.05 64.70 -22.58
C LYS A 368 -8.87 64.33 -21.09
N ARG A 369 -8.76 65.29 -20.18
CA ARG A 369 -8.65 65.02 -18.73
C ARG A 369 -10.00 64.76 -18.06
N ALA A 370 -11.08 65.38 -18.55
CA ALA A 370 -12.42 65.17 -18.00
C ALA A 370 -12.94 63.76 -18.28
N PHE A 371 -12.80 63.27 -19.52
CA PHE A 371 -13.23 61.91 -19.87
C PHE A 371 -12.45 60.80 -19.13
N ALA A 372 -11.17 61.00 -18.83
CA ALA A 372 -10.38 60.04 -18.05
C ALA A 372 -10.88 59.92 -16.59
N LEU A 373 -11.23 61.04 -15.94
CA LEU A 373 -11.79 61.03 -14.59
C LEU A 373 -13.19 60.45 -14.53
N ILE A 374 -14.03 60.72 -15.54
CA ILE A 374 -15.37 60.10 -15.66
C ILE A 374 -15.23 58.58 -15.87
N GLY A 375 -14.28 58.13 -16.70
CA GLY A 375 -13.99 56.71 -16.88
C GLY A 375 -13.56 56.01 -15.58
N LEU A 376 -12.63 56.60 -14.83
CA LEU A 376 -12.21 56.08 -13.52
C LEU A 376 -13.35 56.06 -12.49
N PHE A 377 -14.21 57.08 -12.47
CA PHE A 377 -15.37 57.11 -11.60
C PHE A 377 -16.37 55.99 -11.93
N ILE A 378 -16.64 55.74 -13.22
CA ILE A 378 -17.49 54.63 -13.65
C ILE A 378 -16.88 53.28 -13.27
N MET A 379 -15.58 53.08 -13.46
CA MET A 379 -14.88 51.85 -13.03
C MET A 379 -15.00 51.63 -11.51
N PHE A 380 -14.85 52.69 -10.71
CA PHE A 380 -14.97 52.62 -9.25
C PHE A 380 -16.41 52.33 -8.78
N VAL A 381 -17.41 52.90 -9.45
CA VAL A 381 -18.83 52.59 -9.19
C VAL A 381 -19.15 51.14 -9.57
N LEU A 382 -18.68 50.65 -10.71
CA LEU A 382 -18.86 49.24 -11.11
C LEU A 382 -18.18 48.26 -10.14
N TYR A 383 -17.04 48.63 -9.56
CA TYR A 383 -16.38 47.89 -8.49
C TYR A 383 -17.23 47.86 -7.20
N LEU A 384 -17.73 49.02 -6.75
CA LEU A 384 -18.59 49.13 -5.54
C LEU A 384 -19.93 48.39 -5.68
N PHE A 385 -20.49 48.30 -6.90
CA PHE A 385 -21.69 47.52 -7.19
C PHE A 385 -21.40 46.04 -7.53
N GLY A 386 -20.17 45.56 -7.29
CA GLY A 386 -19.82 44.13 -7.37
C GLY A 386 -19.74 43.54 -8.78
N VAL A 387 -19.71 44.37 -9.83
CA VAL A 387 -19.74 43.90 -11.24
C VAL A 387 -18.47 43.13 -11.63
N TRP A 388 -17.39 43.26 -10.85
CA TRP A 388 -16.16 42.46 -10.94
C TRP A 388 -15.95 41.45 -9.80
N GLY A 389 -16.98 41.14 -9.02
CA GLY A 389 -16.94 39.98 -8.13
C GLY A 389 -16.94 38.66 -8.93
N ASN A 390 -16.33 37.60 -8.40
CA ASN A 390 -16.27 36.25 -9.00
C ASN A 390 -17.66 35.55 -9.04
N ASP A 391 -18.62 36.13 -9.76
CA ASP A 391 -19.95 35.56 -9.97
C ASP A 391 -20.02 34.64 -11.19
N GLU A 392 -19.07 34.69 -12.13
CA GLU A 392 -18.95 33.65 -13.17
C GLU A 392 -18.48 32.31 -12.59
N GLU A 393 -17.52 32.33 -11.65
CA GLU A 393 -17.07 31.14 -10.92
C GLU A 393 -18.20 30.59 -10.04
N LYS A 394 -18.89 31.45 -9.27
CA LYS A 394 -20.04 31.02 -8.46
C LYS A 394 -21.24 30.56 -9.31
N ARG A 395 -21.47 31.13 -10.51
CA ARG A 395 -22.52 30.65 -11.44
C ARG A 395 -22.14 29.34 -12.11
N THR A 396 -20.90 29.15 -12.56
CA THR A 396 -20.46 27.90 -13.17
C THR A 396 -20.45 26.75 -12.14
N VAL A 397 -20.03 27.00 -10.90
CA VAL A 397 -20.13 26.04 -9.80
C VAL A 397 -21.59 25.76 -9.40
N LYS A 398 -22.45 26.78 -9.26
CA LYS A 398 -23.90 26.58 -9.03
C LYS A 398 -24.55 25.74 -10.14
N LYS A 399 -24.14 25.95 -11.39
CA LYS A 399 -24.69 25.24 -12.55
C LYS A 399 -24.21 23.78 -12.59
N LYS A 400 -22.91 23.52 -12.39
CA LYS A 400 -22.40 22.14 -12.25
C LYS A 400 -23.05 21.38 -11.08
N GLY A 401 -23.21 22.02 -9.92
CA GLY A 401 -23.74 21.35 -8.72
C GLY A 401 -25.22 20.98 -8.75
N LYS A 402 -26.05 21.66 -9.55
CA LYS A 402 -27.50 21.34 -9.69
C LYS A 402 -27.90 20.72 -11.03
N ASP A 403 -27.17 20.98 -12.11
CA ASP A 403 -27.45 20.38 -13.42
C ASP A 403 -26.65 19.08 -13.65
N GLY A 404 -25.56 18.84 -12.90
CA GLY A 404 -24.60 17.75 -13.14
C GLY A 404 -25.18 16.33 -13.01
N TRP A 405 -26.21 16.17 -12.17
CA TRP A 405 -26.89 14.89 -11.93
C TRP A 405 -28.16 14.71 -12.78
N GLY A 406 -28.39 15.53 -13.80
CA GLY A 406 -29.55 15.38 -14.69
C GLY A 406 -29.66 14.02 -15.39
N TRP A 407 -28.57 13.24 -15.45
CA TRP A 407 -28.58 11.87 -15.95
C TRP A 407 -29.19 10.85 -14.97
N LEU A 408 -29.18 11.09 -13.65
CA LEU A 408 -29.86 10.24 -12.66
C LEU A 408 -31.38 10.18 -12.89
N GLN A 409 -31.96 11.27 -13.41
CA GLN A 409 -33.39 11.39 -13.71
C GLN A 409 -33.77 10.84 -15.09
N ASN A 410 -32.81 10.61 -15.99
CA ASN A 410 -33.05 10.10 -17.33
C ASN A 410 -32.98 8.56 -17.35
N ALA A 411 -34.05 7.91 -16.92
CA ALA A 411 -34.29 6.51 -17.27
C ALA A 411 -34.47 6.34 -18.78
N ASP A 412 -34.21 5.14 -19.29
CA ASP A 412 -34.43 4.70 -20.68
C ASP A 412 -33.60 5.40 -21.79
N LYS A 413 -32.28 5.15 -21.75
CA LYS A 413 -31.49 4.99 -22.97
C LYS A 413 -30.77 3.64 -22.96
N LYS A 414 -30.39 3.17 -24.16
CA LYS A 414 -29.58 1.96 -24.38
C LYS A 414 -28.36 1.98 -23.44
N VAL A 415 -28.12 0.87 -22.74
CA VAL A 415 -27.01 0.75 -21.79
C VAL A 415 -25.67 0.99 -22.50
N ASP A 416 -24.97 2.03 -22.07
CA ASP A 416 -23.65 2.43 -22.55
C ASP A 416 -22.65 2.30 -21.39
N TRP A 417 -21.87 1.21 -21.40
CA TRP A 417 -20.90 0.92 -20.34
C TRP A 417 -19.74 1.93 -20.31
N PRO A 418 -19.15 2.35 -21.46
CA PRO A 418 -18.24 3.50 -21.50
C PRO A 418 -18.82 4.79 -20.90
N GLU A 419 -20.08 5.15 -21.16
CA GLU A 419 -20.68 6.34 -20.52
C GLU A 419 -20.76 6.16 -18.99
N ARG A 420 -21.21 4.99 -18.51
CA ARG A 420 -21.25 4.67 -17.07
C ARG A 420 -19.85 4.72 -16.44
N GLN A 421 -18.82 4.19 -17.10
CA GLN A 421 -17.43 4.27 -16.68
C GLN A 421 -16.95 5.74 -16.60
N GLN A 422 -17.31 6.58 -17.56
CA GLN A 422 -16.99 8.01 -17.55
C GLN A 422 -17.66 8.75 -16.38
N ARG A 423 -18.85 8.34 -15.93
CA ARG A 423 -19.48 8.90 -14.70
C ARG A 423 -18.66 8.61 -13.44
N VAL A 424 -17.98 7.47 -13.38
CA VAL A 424 -17.06 7.15 -12.27
C VAL A 424 -15.86 8.11 -12.26
N VAL A 425 -15.33 8.46 -13.43
CA VAL A 425 -14.27 9.48 -13.56
C VAL A 425 -14.79 10.88 -13.17
N GLU A 426 -16.05 11.22 -13.50
CA GLU A 426 -16.69 12.46 -13.03
C GLU A 426 -16.81 12.49 -11.49
N ALA A 427 -17.20 11.38 -10.86
CA ALA A 427 -17.27 11.25 -9.40
C ALA A 427 -15.88 11.35 -8.73
N PHE A 428 -14.88 10.65 -9.29
CA PHE A 428 -13.49 10.69 -8.82
C PHE A 428 -12.92 12.11 -8.91
N THR A 429 -13.02 12.75 -10.08
CA THR A 429 -12.50 14.12 -10.26
C THR A 429 -13.22 15.13 -9.38
N LEU A 430 -14.53 15.00 -9.13
CA LEU A 430 -15.23 15.86 -8.18
C LEU A 430 -14.72 15.69 -6.74
N SER A 431 -14.43 14.44 -6.33
CA SER A 431 -13.89 14.09 -5.02
C SER A 431 -12.47 14.64 -4.83
N TRP A 432 -11.59 14.31 -5.78
CA TRP A 432 -10.20 14.76 -5.80
C TRP A 432 -10.09 16.29 -5.84
N ASP A 433 -10.87 16.96 -6.71
CA ASP A 433 -10.82 18.42 -6.81
C ASP A 433 -11.32 19.11 -5.52
N ALA A 434 -12.18 18.46 -4.73
CA ALA A 434 -12.60 18.96 -3.43
C ALA A 434 -11.49 18.77 -2.38
N TYR A 435 -10.85 17.60 -2.35
CA TYR A 435 -9.67 17.33 -1.53
C TYR A 435 -8.54 18.31 -1.83
N GLU A 436 -8.15 18.47 -3.10
CA GLU A 436 -7.10 19.38 -3.57
C GLU A 436 -7.40 20.86 -3.20
N ARG A 437 -8.68 21.27 -3.23
CA ARG A 437 -9.08 22.63 -2.82
C ARG A 437 -9.00 22.90 -1.31
N TYR A 438 -9.25 21.89 -0.47
CA TYR A 438 -9.58 22.12 0.95
C TYR A 438 -8.68 21.38 1.95
N ALA A 439 -7.99 20.32 1.51
CA ALA A 439 -7.21 19.41 2.36
C ALA A 439 -5.96 18.85 1.66
N TRP A 440 -5.39 19.55 0.66
CA TRP A 440 -4.21 19.07 -0.07
C TRP A 440 -3.03 18.74 0.85
N GLY A 441 -2.60 17.47 0.84
CA GLY A 441 -1.51 16.97 1.67
C GLY A 441 -1.89 16.65 3.12
N PHE A 442 -3.19 16.68 3.46
CA PHE A 442 -3.72 16.14 4.71
C PHE A 442 -4.11 14.66 4.54
N ASP A 443 -4.00 13.91 5.63
CA ASP A 443 -4.35 12.48 5.70
C ASP A 443 -5.88 12.26 5.72
N GLU A 444 -6.61 13.07 6.48
CA GLU A 444 -8.07 13.03 6.59
C GLU A 444 -8.70 14.23 5.87
N PHE A 445 -9.87 14.03 5.26
CA PHE A 445 -10.65 15.10 4.61
C PHE A 445 -12.12 15.08 5.03
N HIS A 446 -12.62 16.25 5.42
CA HIS A 446 -13.98 16.50 5.87
C HIS A 446 -14.72 17.34 4.81
N PRO A 447 -15.52 16.72 3.91
CA PRO A 447 -16.11 17.37 2.73
C PRO A 447 -17.14 18.46 3.01
N VAL A 448 -17.91 18.32 4.09
CA VAL A 448 -19.01 19.20 4.48
C VAL A 448 -18.46 20.42 5.22
N SER A 449 -17.57 20.23 6.20
CA SER A 449 -16.90 21.35 6.90
C SER A 449 -15.74 21.96 6.12
N LYS A 450 -15.26 21.28 5.06
CA LYS A 450 -14.18 21.70 4.16
C LYS A 450 -12.85 21.89 4.89
N LYS A 451 -12.49 20.89 5.69
CA LYS A 451 -11.26 20.85 6.50
C LYS A 451 -10.44 19.62 6.17
N GLY A 452 -9.13 19.71 6.38
CA GLY A 452 -8.24 18.56 6.46
C GLY A 452 -7.71 18.37 7.88
N LYS A 453 -7.37 17.14 8.26
CA LYS A 453 -6.71 16.77 9.51
C LYS A 453 -5.54 15.83 9.21
N GLN A 454 -4.46 15.95 9.99
CA GLN A 454 -3.32 15.03 9.86
C GLN A 454 -3.45 13.92 10.90
N MET A 455 -3.12 12.69 10.51
CA MET A 455 -2.97 11.57 11.44
C MET A 455 -1.59 11.60 12.12
N THR A 456 -0.61 12.27 11.51
CA THR A 456 0.78 12.34 11.97
C THR A 456 1.35 13.75 11.90
N PRO A 457 2.39 14.12 12.68
CA PRO A 457 2.88 15.51 12.74
C PRO A 457 3.31 16.14 11.41
N LYS A 458 3.74 15.35 10.41
CA LYS A 458 4.07 15.81 9.06
C LYS A 458 3.03 15.43 7.98
N GLY A 459 2.02 14.64 8.35
CA GLY A 459 1.18 13.89 7.41
C GLY A 459 1.88 12.63 6.89
N MET A 460 1.09 11.61 6.58
CA MET A 460 1.52 10.42 5.83
C MET A 460 1.26 10.56 4.33
N GLY A 461 0.40 11.48 3.91
CA GLY A 461 -0.06 11.58 2.52
C GLY A 461 -1.14 10.56 2.19
N TRP A 462 -1.93 10.16 3.20
CA TRP A 462 -2.87 9.03 3.15
C TRP A 462 -3.72 9.02 1.87
N ILE A 463 -4.53 10.06 1.65
CA ILE A 463 -5.39 10.20 0.46
C ILE A 463 -4.60 10.35 -0.86
N ILE A 464 -3.41 10.96 -0.84
CA ILE A 464 -2.62 11.20 -2.06
C ILE A 464 -2.02 9.91 -2.59
N VAL A 465 -1.39 9.12 -1.72
CA VAL A 465 -0.69 7.89 -2.10
C VAL A 465 -1.68 6.80 -2.53
N ASP A 466 -2.74 6.65 -1.73
CA ASP A 466 -3.81 5.67 -1.93
C ASP A 466 -4.57 5.88 -3.26
N ALA A 467 -4.63 7.13 -3.76
CA ALA A 467 -5.27 7.46 -5.03
C ALA A 467 -4.34 7.44 -6.28
N LEU A 468 -3.02 7.19 -6.13
CA LEU A 468 -2.06 7.29 -7.24
C LEU A 468 -2.37 6.35 -8.40
N ASP A 469 -2.70 5.10 -8.11
CA ASP A 469 -2.97 4.08 -9.12
C ASP A 469 -4.35 4.28 -9.78
N THR A 470 -5.36 4.78 -9.04
CA THR A 470 -6.63 5.22 -9.63
C THR A 470 -6.45 6.41 -10.58
N LEU A 471 -5.59 7.38 -10.21
CA LEU A 471 -5.23 8.51 -11.08
C LEU A 471 -4.58 8.05 -12.39
N MET A 472 -3.69 7.06 -12.32
CA MET A 472 -3.09 6.42 -13.49
C MET A 472 -4.16 5.70 -14.33
N LEU A 473 -4.92 4.79 -13.70
CA LEU A 473 -5.95 3.97 -14.35
C LEU A 473 -7.03 4.79 -15.07
N MET A 474 -7.42 5.94 -14.52
CA MET A 474 -8.38 6.87 -15.12
C MET A 474 -7.76 7.88 -16.10
N ASN A 475 -6.46 7.76 -16.41
CA ASN A 475 -5.71 8.65 -17.30
C ASN A 475 -5.75 10.15 -16.90
N LEU A 476 -5.63 10.43 -15.60
CA LEU A 476 -5.76 11.77 -15.02
C LEU A 476 -4.41 12.49 -14.89
N THR A 477 -3.60 12.48 -15.95
CA THR A 477 -2.19 12.94 -15.98
C THR A 477 -1.92 14.23 -15.21
N SER A 478 -2.70 15.30 -15.44
CA SER A 478 -2.45 16.59 -14.79
C SER A 478 -2.57 16.57 -13.26
N ARG A 479 -3.43 15.71 -12.71
CA ARG A 479 -3.58 15.52 -11.25
C ARG A 479 -2.48 14.60 -10.72
N LEU A 480 -2.16 13.55 -11.48
CA LEU A 480 -1.05 12.64 -11.20
C LEU A 480 0.30 13.38 -11.13
N THR A 481 0.56 14.32 -12.04
CA THR A 481 1.80 15.13 -12.03
C THR A 481 1.94 15.93 -10.74
N GLU A 482 0.87 16.57 -10.25
CA GLU A 482 0.93 17.36 -9.00
C GLU A 482 1.01 16.45 -7.76
N ALA A 483 0.29 15.32 -7.75
CA ALA A 483 0.42 14.28 -6.72
C ALA A 483 1.85 13.73 -6.64
N ARG A 484 2.44 13.36 -7.78
CA ARG A 484 3.82 12.89 -7.89
C ARG A 484 4.82 13.94 -7.43
N LYS A 485 4.62 15.22 -7.78
CA LYS A 485 5.42 16.35 -7.31
C LYS A 485 5.31 16.55 -5.79
N TRP A 486 4.14 16.33 -5.20
CA TRP A 486 3.98 16.34 -3.74
C TRP A 486 4.73 15.15 -3.09
N VAL A 487 4.57 13.93 -3.62
CA VAL A 487 5.29 12.72 -3.17
C VAL A 487 6.81 12.91 -3.24
N GLY A 488 7.33 13.52 -4.30
CA GLY A 488 8.76 13.78 -4.47
C GLY A 488 9.34 14.91 -3.60
N THR A 489 8.50 15.85 -3.10
CA THR A 489 9.00 17.08 -2.45
C THR A 489 8.46 17.36 -1.04
N LYS A 490 7.44 16.64 -0.58
CA LYS A 490 6.75 16.86 0.71
C LYS A 490 6.64 15.62 1.57
N LEU A 491 6.43 14.45 0.96
CA LEU A 491 6.28 13.19 1.68
C LEU A 491 7.58 12.80 2.41
N ASP A 492 7.53 12.72 3.73
CA ASP A 492 8.68 12.43 4.60
C ASP A 492 8.25 11.55 5.79
N TYR A 493 8.67 10.28 5.74
CA TYR A 493 8.37 9.30 6.79
C TYR A 493 9.32 9.38 8.00
N ASP A 494 10.31 10.29 8.00
CA ASP A 494 11.21 10.48 9.16
C ASP A 494 10.55 11.33 10.26
N GLN A 495 9.57 10.75 10.94
CA GLN A 495 8.83 11.39 12.02
C GLN A 495 8.68 10.49 13.25
N ASP A 496 8.73 11.12 14.43
CA ASP A 496 8.67 10.45 15.73
C ASP A 496 7.22 10.15 16.10
N GLN A 497 6.62 9.22 15.35
CA GLN A 497 5.20 8.91 15.42
C GLN A 497 4.99 7.41 15.26
N GLU A 498 4.08 6.86 16.06
CA GLU A 498 3.58 5.49 15.91
C GLU A 498 2.50 5.45 14.84
N VAL A 499 2.56 4.46 13.97
CA VAL A 499 1.55 4.15 12.95
C VAL A 499 1.17 2.67 13.01
N ASN A 500 -0.04 2.33 12.59
CA ASN A 500 -0.46 0.93 12.49
C ASN A 500 0.31 0.22 11.37
N THR A 501 0.85 -0.97 11.66
CA THR A 501 1.70 -1.76 10.76
C THR A 501 0.95 -2.21 9.50
N PHE A 502 -0.32 -2.62 9.67
CA PHE A 502 -1.18 -3.13 8.61
C PHE A 502 -1.63 -2.01 7.68
N GLU A 503 -2.30 -0.99 8.21
CA GLU A 503 -2.82 0.15 7.44
C GLU A 503 -1.70 0.84 6.63
N THR A 504 -0.54 1.03 7.26
CA THR A 504 0.64 1.60 6.58
C THR A 504 1.17 0.69 5.47
N THR A 505 1.05 -0.64 5.61
CA THR A 505 1.49 -1.57 4.58
C THR A 505 0.52 -1.62 3.41
N ILE A 506 -0.77 -1.86 3.66
CA ILE A 506 -1.74 -2.11 2.60
C ILE A 506 -1.99 -0.86 1.74
N ARG A 507 -2.05 0.34 2.33
CA ARG A 507 -2.32 1.61 1.62
C ARG A 507 -1.05 2.28 1.11
N MET A 508 -0.11 2.53 2.03
CA MET A 508 1.02 3.40 1.71
C MET A 508 2.12 2.64 0.95
N ILE A 509 2.53 1.46 1.44
CA ILE A 509 3.48 0.61 0.70
C ILE A 509 2.79 0.04 -0.53
N GLY A 510 1.54 -0.44 -0.41
CA GLY A 510 0.77 -0.99 -1.53
C GLY A 510 0.52 0.01 -2.67
N GLY A 511 0.04 1.22 -2.36
CA GLY A 511 -0.23 2.28 -3.34
C GLY A 511 1.04 2.75 -4.05
N LEU A 512 2.16 2.88 -3.35
CA LEU A 512 3.46 3.18 -3.97
C LEU A 512 3.96 2.04 -4.86
N LEU A 513 3.83 0.77 -4.44
CA LEU A 513 4.21 -0.39 -5.25
C LEU A 513 3.33 -0.54 -6.50
N SER A 514 2.04 -0.23 -6.41
CA SER A 514 1.14 -0.24 -7.56
C SER A 514 1.38 0.93 -8.50
N ALA A 515 1.60 2.13 -7.97
CA ALA A 515 2.01 3.29 -8.78
C ALA A 515 3.31 3.01 -9.56
N HIS A 516 4.31 2.41 -8.91
CA HIS A 516 5.52 1.91 -9.58
C HIS A 516 5.15 0.91 -10.69
N TYR A 517 4.47 -0.19 -10.35
CA TYR A 517 4.07 -1.23 -11.31
C TYR A 517 3.38 -0.67 -12.57
N LEU A 518 2.42 0.24 -12.38
CA LEU A 518 1.64 0.81 -13.47
C LEU A 518 2.48 1.76 -14.34
N SER A 519 3.30 2.61 -13.72
CA SER A 519 4.21 3.50 -14.47
C SER A 519 5.23 2.73 -15.33
N THR A 520 5.68 1.55 -14.88
CA THR A 520 6.65 0.72 -15.61
C THR A 520 6.02 -0.13 -16.72
N GLU A 521 4.93 -0.85 -16.42
CA GLU A 521 4.32 -1.79 -17.38
C GLU A 521 3.33 -1.13 -18.35
N PHE A 522 2.73 0.00 -17.96
CA PHE A 522 1.75 0.74 -18.75
C PHE A 522 2.18 2.22 -18.93
N PRO A 523 3.33 2.52 -19.56
CA PRO A 523 3.83 3.90 -19.70
C PRO A 523 2.89 4.83 -20.50
N ASP A 524 2.02 4.27 -21.34
CA ASP A 524 0.96 5.01 -22.05
C ASP A 524 -0.26 5.35 -21.16
N MET A 525 -0.32 4.87 -19.91
CA MET A 525 -1.38 5.10 -18.93
C MET A 525 -1.02 6.30 -18.05
N ALA A 526 -1.69 7.44 -18.29
CA ALA A 526 -1.36 8.74 -17.67
C ALA A 526 0.10 9.20 -17.93
N PRO A 527 0.57 9.25 -19.19
CA PRO A 527 1.98 9.47 -19.52
C PRO A 527 2.51 10.82 -19.01
N ILE A 528 3.61 10.80 -18.26
CA ILE A 528 4.27 11.98 -17.70
C ILE A 528 5.55 12.26 -18.49
N GLU A 529 5.84 13.54 -18.81
CA GLU A 529 7.04 13.93 -19.57
C GLU A 529 8.37 13.55 -18.89
N ASP A 530 8.35 13.28 -17.58
CA ASP A 530 9.51 12.90 -16.75
C ASP A 530 9.67 11.37 -16.55
N ASP A 531 8.86 10.53 -17.22
CA ASP A 531 8.90 9.05 -17.13
C ASP A 531 9.66 8.37 -18.29
N ASP A 532 10.46 9.13 -19.06
CA ASP A 532 11.39 8.56 -20.04
C ASP A 532 12.41 7.59 -19.36
N PRO A 533 12.70 6.40 -19.91
CA PRO A 533 13.63 5.44 -19.30
C PRO A 533 15.02 6.03 -18.98
N GLY A 534 15.37 6.02 -17.70
CA GLY A 534 16.57 6.64 -17.14
C GLY A 534 16.41 8.13 -16.73
N ALA A 535 15.18 8.63 -16.59
CA ALA A 535 14.88 9.95 -16.03
C ALA A 535 14.85 9.94 -14.48
N PRO A 536 15.02 11.11 -13.81
CA PRO A 536 15.22 11.18 -12.35
C PRO A 536 14.03 10.81 -11.44
N GLY A 537 12.97 10.22 -11.98
CA GLY A 537 11.75 9.88 -11.25
C GLY A 537 11.26 8.43 -11.41
N GLU A 538 11.89 7.62 -12.27
CA GLU A 538 11.51 6.22 -12.53
C GLU A 538 11.48 5.39 -11.23
N ASP A 539 12.45 5.63 -10.33
CA ASP A 539 12.56 4.97 -9.02
C ASP A 539 11.74 5.64 -7.89
N LEU A 540 11.07 6.79 -8.11
CA LEU A 540 10.50 7.62 -7.01
C LEU A 540 9.54 6.83 -6.10
N TYR A 541 8.60 6.10 -6.70
CA TYR A 541 7.61 5.34 -5.94
C TYR A 541 8.25 4.17 -5.20
N LEU A 542 9.23 3.50 -5.82
CA LEU A 542 9.97 2.38 -5.22
C LEU A 542 10.91 2.83 -4.09
N GLU A 543 11.60 3.96 -4.24
CA GLU A 543 12.41 4.57 -3.17
C GLU A 543 11.56 4.90 -1.95
N LYS A 544 10.38 5.51 -2.15
CA LYS A 544 9.44 5.83 -1.06
C LYS A 544 8.84 4.56 -0.43
N ALA A 545 8.50 3.56 -1.24
CA ALA A 545 8.02 2.27 -0.74
C ALA A 545 9.09 1.56 0.11
N LYS A 546 10.35 1.58 -0.33
CA LYS A 546 11.47 0.95 0.40
C LYS A 546 11.81 1.70 1.69
N ASP A 547 11.89 3.04 1.69
CA ASP A 547 12.13 3.83 2.92
C ASP A 547 11.04 3.56 3.97
N LEU A 548 9.77 3.49 3.55
CA LEU A 548 8.67 3.14 4.46
C LEU A 548 8.76 1.68 4.94
N ALA A 549 9.02 0.74 4.04
CA ALA A 549 9.17 -0.67 4.38
C ALA A 549 10.35 -0.92 5.34
N ASP A 550 11.49 -0.25 5.14
CA ASP A 550 12.65 -0.32 6.03
C ASP A 550 12.36 0.23 7.44
N ARG A 551 11.34 1.09 7.60
CA ARG A 551 10.84 1.54 8.90
C ARG A 551 9.83 0.56 9.50
N VAL A 552 8.88 0.09 8.68
CA VAL A 552 7.79 -0.78 9.11
C VAL A 552 8.27 -2.19 9.47
N ILE A 553 9.34 -2.69 8.85
CA ILE A 553 9.88 -4.04 9.09
C ILE A 553 10.33 -4.27 10.55
N GLY A 554 10.57 -3.19 11.30
CA GLY A 554 10.82 -3.21 12.75
C GLY A 554 9.64 -3.74 13.59
N ALA A 555 8.42 -3.75 13.04
CA ALA A 555 7.28 -4.44 13.65
C ALA A 555 7.51 -5.96 13.77
N PHE A 556 8.28 -6.55 12.85
CA PHE A 556 8.55 -7.99 12.78
C PHE A 556 9.75 -8.43 13.65
N GLU A 557 10.20 -7.60 14.60
CA GLU A 557 11.27 -7.91 15.57
C GLU A 557 10.76 -8.54 16.87
N SER A 558 9.56 -9.13 16.86
CA SER A 558 9.07 -9.97 17.96
C SER A 558 9.79 -11.32 18.02
N ASP A 559 9.75 -11.99 19.18
CA ASP A 559 10.41 -13.28 19.38
C ASP A 559 9.86 -14.40 18.46
N SER A 560 8.58 -14.35 18.08
CA SER A 560 7.97 -15.30 17.13
C SER A 560 8.18 -14.94 15.67
N GLY A 561 8.38 -13.65 15.37
CA GLY A 561 8.36 -13.07 14.02
C GLY A 561 6.98 -12.56 13.56
N VAL A 562 5.90 -12.80 14.32
CA VAL A 562 4.59 -12.18 14.09
C VAL A 562 4.68 -10.68 14.40
N PRO A 563 4.26 -9.77 13.50
CA PRO A 563 4.46 -8.35 13.69
C PRO A 563 3.62 -7.77 14.84
N TYR A 564 4.20 -6.78 15.51
CA TYR A 564 3.48 -5.91 16.43
C TYR A 564 2.47 -5.02 15.68
N ALA A 565 1.34 -4.71 16.33
CA ALA A 565 0.23 -3.94 15.75
C ALA A 565 0.64 -2.55 15.25
N SER A 566 1.61 -1.90 15.91
CA SER A 566 2.12 -0.59 15.52
C SER A 566 3.65 -0.57 15.43
N VAL A 567 4.18 0.48 14.81
CA VAL A 567 5.61 0.75 14.67
C VAL A 567 5.87 2.25 14.72
N ASN A 568 6.91 2.67 15.44
CA ASN A 568 7.34 4.07 15.43
C ASN A 568 8.31 4.32 14.25
N LEU A 569 7.94 5.23 13.34
CA LEU A 569 8.61 5.41 12.04
C LEU A 569 10.06 5.93 12.10
N LYS A 570 10.47 6.55 13.23
CA LYS A 570 11.81 7.12 13.41
C LYS A 570 12.74 6.23 14.22
N THR A 571 12.21 5.58 15.25
CA THR A 571 12.96 4.61 16.05
C THR A 571 12.96 3.21 15.44
N MET A 572 12.09 2.96 14.45
CA MET A 572 11.90 1.67 13.77
C MET A 572 11.56 0.54 14.74
N LYS A 573 10.95 0.87 15.88
CA LYS A 573 10.63 -0.09 16.93
C LYS A 573 9.16 -0.50 16.83
N GLY A 574 8.91 -1.81 16.80
CA GLY A 574 7.57 -2.36 16.96
C GLY A 574 6.97 -2.06 18.34
N VAL A 575 5.66 -1.80 18.35
CA VAL A 575 4.86 -1.42 19.53
C VAL A 575 3.65 -2.35 19.61
N PRO A 576 3.48 -3.13 20.70
CA PRO A 576 2.30 -3.96 20.91
C PRO A 576 1.01 -3.14 20.81
N SER A 577 -0.14 -3.80 20.60
CA SER A 577 -1.41 -3.09 20.66
C SER A 577 -1.57 -2.35 22.00
N HIS A 578 -1.99 -1.09 21.94
CA HIS A 578 -2.32 -0.29 23.11
C HIS A 578 -3.57 -0.83 23.83
N THR A 579 -4.39 -1.60 23.10
CA THR A 579 -5.57 -2.33 23.60
C THR A 579 -5.28 -3.83 23.68
N ASP A 580 -6.32 -4.64 23.93
CA ASP A 580 -6.28 -6.10 23.68
C ASP A 580 -5.21 -6.91 24.41
N GLY A 581 -4.68 -6.36 25.51
CA GLY A 581 -3.58 -6.95 26.26
C GLY A 581 -2.28 -7.07 25.47
N GLY A 582 -2.08 -6.23 24.44
CA GLY A 582 -0.89 -6.24 23.58
C GLY A 582 -0.93 -7.24 22.42
N ALA A 583 -2.05 -7.94 22.19
CA ALA A 583 -2.21 -8.80 21.02
C ALA A 583 -2.42 -8.00 19.74
N SER A 584 -1.79 -8.42 18.64
CA SER A 584 -2.08 -7.91 17.29
C SER A 584 -3.38 -8.55 16.78
N SER A 585 -4.14 -7.86 15.94
CA SER A 585 -5.22 -8.51 15.19
C SER A 585 -4.63 -9.54 14.21
N THR A 586 -5.30 -10.66 14.00
CA THR A 586 -4.79 -11.74 13.14
C THR A 586 -4.72 -11.32 11.67
N ALA A 587 -5.75 -10.63 11.15
CA ALA A 587 -5.70 -10.05 9.81
C ALA A 587 -4.56 -9.01 9.69
N GLU A 588 -4.45 -8.06 10.63
CA GLU A 588 -3.37 -7.05 10.61
C GLU A 588 -1.97 -7.67 10.54
N ALA A 589 -1.75 -8.79 11.25
CA ALA A 589 -0.48 -9.50 11.19
C ALA A 589 -0.27 -10.28 9.87
N ALA A 590 -1.34 -10.78 9.27
CA ALA A 590 -1.33 -11.76 8.18
C ALA A 590 -1.83 -11.23 6.83
N THR A 591 -1.89 -9.91 6.67
CA THR A 591 -2.27 -9.19 5.45
C THR A 591 -1.19 -8.15 5.10
N LEU A 592 0.04 -8.63 4.94
CA LEU A 592 1.25 -7.85 4.64
C LEU A 592 2.11 -8.50 3.54
N GLN A 593 1.74 -9.72 3.16
CA GLN A 593 2.61 -10.65 2.44
C GLN A 593 2.75 -10.27 0.97
N LEU A 594 1.69 -9.75 0.34
CA LEU A 594 1.72 -9.38 -1.07
C LEU A 594 2.69 -8.22 -1.33
N GLU A 595 2.67 -7.22 -0.46
CA GLU A 595 3.51 -6.02 -0.48
C GLU A 595 4.97 -6.40 -0.27
N PHE A 596 5.28 -7.08 0.84
CA PHE A 596 6.66 -7.44 1.16
C PHE A 596 7.25 -8.48 0.19
N LYS A 597 6.45 -9.40 -0.37
CA LYS A 597 6.90 -10.31 -1.44
C LYS A 597 7.17 -9.56 -2.75
N TYR A 598 6.32 -8.60 -3.12
CA TYR A 598 6.54 -7.81 -4.34
C TYR A 598 7.71 -6.83 -4.20
N LEU A 599 7.87 -6.17 -3.04
CA LEU A 599 9.04 -5.36 -2.73
C LEU A 599 10.34 -6.19 -2.78
N SER A 600 10.33 -7.41 -2.24
CA SER A 600 11.46 -8.35 -2.38
C SER A 600 11.76 -8.65 -3.85
N LYS A 601 10.72 -8.87 -4.66
CA LYS A 601 10.83 -9.16 -6.08
C LYS A 601 11.46 -8.01 -6.88
N LEU A 602 11.16 -6.76 -6.52
CA LEU A 602 11.74 -5.55 -7.14
C LEU A 602 13.17 -5.28 -6.68
N THR A 603 13.43 -5.33 -5.38
CA THR A 603 14.74 -5.01 -4.78
C THR A 603 15.78 -6.12 -4.92
N GLY A 604 15.34 -7.38 -5.03
CA GLY A 604 16.20 -8.56 -4.93
C GLY A 604 16.63 -8.89 -3.49
N GLU A 605 16.08 -8.21 -2.48
CA GLU A 605 16.35 -8.47 -1.07
C GLU A 605 15.41 -9.58 -0.56
N THR A 606 15.92 -10.75 -0.16
CA THR A 606 15.09 -11.86 0.38
C THR A 606 14.57 -11.59 1.80
N PHE A 607 15.07 -10.56 2.46
CA PHE A 607 14.76 -10.25 3.85
C PHE A 607 13.26 -10.03 4.10
N TYR A 608 12.58 -9.21 3.30
CA TYR A 608 11.14 -8.99 3.49
C TYR A 608 10.31 -10.23 3.16
N TRP A 609 10.72 -11.00 2.15
CA TRP A 609 10.12 -12.30 1.79
C TRP A 609 10.18 -13.26 2.98
N GLU A 610 11.36 -13.43 3.58
CA GLU A 610 11.58 -14.30 4.72
C GLU A 610 10.76 -13.87 5.94
N LYS A 611 10.62 -12.56 6.18
CA LYS A 611 9.75 -12.01 7.24
C LYS A 611 8.27 -12.27 6.98
N ALA A 612 7.78 -12.02 5.77
CA ALA A 612 6.40 -12.26 5.36
C ALA A 612 6.00 -13.74 5.48
N GLU A 613 6.87 -14.64 5.00
CA GLU A 613 6.73 -16.10 5.12
C GLU A 613 6.68 -16.58 6.58
N LYS A 614 7.50 -15.99 7.46
CA LYS A 614 7.60 -16.44 8.85
C LYS A 614 6.30 -16.27 9.63
N VAL A 615 5.52 -15.22 9.35
CA VAL A 615 4.21 -15.03 9.98
C VAL A 615 3.27 -16.19 9.65
N MET A 616 3.24 -16.61 8.38
CA MET A 616 2.37 -17.70 7.93
C MET A 616 2.76 -19.05 8.52
N GLU A 617 4.07 -19.32 8.66
CA GLU A 617 4.59 -20.49 9.37
C GLU A 617 4.09 -20.57 10.82
N VAL A 618 4.11 -19.43 11.54
CA VAL A 618 3.67 -19.36 12.94
C VAL A 618 2.16 -19.58 13.05
N ILE A 619 1.37 -18.94 12.17
CA ILE A 619 -0.09 -19.06 12.13
C ILE A 619 -0.53 -20.50 11.81
N ASP A 620 -0.01 -21.12 10.74
CA ASP A 620 -0.31 -22.54 10.43
C ASP A 620 0.19 -23.46 11.56
N GLY A 621 1.33 -23.10 12.15
CA GLY A 621 1.99 -23.81 13.25
C GLY A 621 1.17 -23.94 14.53
N ASN A 622 0.19 -23.07 14.78
CA ASN A 622 -0.77 -23.17 15.89
C ASN A 622 -1.74 -24.36 15.74
N GLY A 623 -2.03 -24.78 14.50
CA GLY A 623 -2.86 -25.96 14.24
C GLY A 623 -4.35 -25.80 14.53
N VAL A 624 -4.92 -24.64 14.22
CA VAL A 624 -6.37 -24.38 14.38
C VAL A 624 -7.24 -25.38 13.62
N GLU A 625 -8.42 -25.67 14.20
CA GLU A 625 -9.43 -26.58 13.63
C GLU A 625 -9.99 -25.99 12.32
N ASP A 626 -10.04 -26.82 11.27
CA ASP A 626 -10.57 -26.47 9.94
C ASP A 626 -10.09 -25.12 9.35
N GLY A 627 -8.88 -24.67 9.70
CA GLY A 627 -8.28 -23.45 9.15
C GLY A 627 -8.90 -22.14 9.64
N LEU A 628 -9.84 -22.19 10.59
CA LEU A 628 -10.52 -21.01 11.14
C LEU A 628 -9.71 -20.42 12.30
N VAL A 629 -9.21 -19.19 12.13
CA VAL A 629 -8.33 -18.52 13.09
C VAL A 629 -9.10 -17.59 14.04
N PRO A 630 -8.74 -17.53 15.33
CA PRO A 630 -9.16 -16.45 16.23
C PRO A 630 -8.65 -15.09 15.75
N ILE A 631 -9.39 -14.02 16.06
CA ILE A 631 -9.10 -12.66 15.57
C ILE A 631 -7.90 -11.94 16.22
N PHE A 632 -7.25 -12.53 17.23
CA PHE A 632 -6.11 -11.94 17.93
C PHE A 632 -4.96 -12.93 18.10
N ILE A 633 -3.72 -12.46 17.93
CA ILE A 633 -2.48 -13.22 18.08
C ILE A 633 -1.44 -12.42 18.87
N TYR A 634 -0.78 -13.05 19.84
CA TYR A 634 0.28 -12.40 20.61
C TYR A 634 1.58 -12.37 19.81
N ALA A 635 2.01 -11.17 19.38
CA ALA A 635 3.24 -11.00 18.61
C ALA A 635 4.50 -11.66 19.26
N PRO A 636 4.73 -11.57 20.58
CA PRO A 636 5.90 -12.22 21.19
C PRO A 636 5.87 -13.75 21.13
N THR A 637 4.76 -14.40 21.46
CA THR A 637 4.68 -15.88 21.55
C THR A 637 4.29 -16.55 20.24
N GLY A 638 3.59 -15.84 19.36
CA GLY A 638 2.96 -16.40 18.16
C GLY A 638 1.69 -17.21 18.44
N GLU A 639 1.15 -17.15 19.66
CA GLU A 639 -0.05 -17.90 20.07
C GLU A 639 -1.32 -17.05 19.96
N PHE A 640 -2.44 -17.67 19.57
CA PHE A 640 -3.74 -17.01 19.51
C PHE A 640 -4.28 -16.62 20.89
N ARG A 641 -4.94 -15.46 20.96
CA ARG A 641 -5.65 -14.95 22.15
C ARG A 641 -7.15 -15.22 22.01
N GLY A 642 -7.68 -16.05 22.91
CA GLY A 642 -9.11 -16.40 22.92
C GLY A 642 -9.51 -17.28 21.73
N ASP A 643 -10.83 -17.40 21.52
CA ASP A 643 -11.43 -18.28 20.52
C ASP A 643 -12.50 -17.60 19.65
N ASN A 644 -12.58 -16.26 19.69
CA ASN A 644 -13.50 -15.49 18.85
C ASN A 644 -13.07 -15.58 17.37
N ILE A 645 -13.90 -16.27 16.57
CA ILE A 645 -13.70 -16.50 15.14
C ILE A 645 -14.78 -15.74 14.36
N ARG A 646 -14.35 -14.81 13.52
CA ARG A 646 -15.19 -14.13 12.52
C ARG A 646 -14.35 -13.82 11.27
N LEU A 647 -15.02 -13.71 10.13
CA LEU A 647 -14.40 -13.33 8.85
C LEU A 647 -14.69 -11.87 8.47
N GLY A 648 -15.31 -11.09 9.35
CA GLY A 648 -15.31 -9.63 9.28
C GLY A 648 -14.05 -9.06 9.94
N SER A 649 -14.16 -7.84 10.46
CA SER A 649 -13.05 -7.03 10.98
C SER A 649 -12.09 -7.84 11.87
N ARG A 650 -10.78 -7.74 11.59
CA ARG A 650 -9.66 -8.45 12.26
C ARG A 650 -9.46 -9.92 11.87
N GLY A 651 -10.31 -10.47 11.00
CA GLY A 651 -10.20 -11.85 10.49
C GLY A 651 -10.25 -11.97 8.96
N ASP A 652 -11.09 -11.17 8.29
CA ASP A 652 -11.25 -11.02 6.83
C ASP A 652 -10.02 -11.35 5.97
N SER A 653 -9.07 -10.42 5.90
CA SER A 653 -8.06 -10.37 4.85
C SER A 653 -6.91 -11.37 5.04
N TYR A 654 -6.81 -12.01 6.22
CA TYR A 654 -5.98 -13.21 6.38
C TYR A 654 -6.40 -14.28 5.37
N TYR A 655 -7.70 -14.56 5.25
CA TYR A 655 -8.22 -15.60 4.35
C TYR A 655 -8.04 -15.21 2.88
N GLU A 656 -8.25 -13.92 2.58
CA GLU A 656 -8.00 -13.31 1.27
C GLU A 656 -6.55 -13.51 0.82
N TYR A 657 -5.58 -13.25 1.71
CA TYR A 657 -4.16 -13.33 1.39
C TYR A 657 -3.63 -14.76 1.26
N LEU A 658 -4.37 -15.79 1.71
CA LEU A 658 -4.04 -17.18 1.38
C LEU A 658 -4.10 -17.37 -0.14
N ILE A 659 -5.28 -17.19 -0.74
CA ILE A 659 -5.43 -17.43 -2.17
C ILE A 659 -4.70 -16.38 -3.02
N LYS A 660 -4.66 -15.11 -2.57
CA LYS A 660 -3.95 -14.05 -3.30
C LYS A 660 -2.42 -14.29 -3.32
N GLN A 661 -1.78 -14.84 -2.26
CA GLN A 661 -0.35 -15.20 -2.29
C GLN A 661 -0.04 -16.33 -3.28
N TYR A 662 -0.85 -17.39 -3.28
CA TYR A 662 -0.73 -18.48 -4.25
C TYR A 662 -0.82 -17.97 -5.69
N LEU A 663 -1.75 -17.04 -5.96
CA LEU A 663 -1.93 -16.46 -7.28
C LEU A 663 -0.82 -15.47 -7.66
N GLN A 664 -0.35 -14.63 -6.73
CA GLN A 664 0.76 -13.70 -6.93
C GLN A 664 2.03 -14.43 -7.39
N THR A 665 2.37 -15.56 -6.77
CA THR A 665 3.54 -16.36 -7.11
C THR A 665 3.34 -17.27 -8.32
N SER A 666 2.32 -17.00 -9.15
CA SER A 666 1.97 -17.81 -10.32
C SER A 666 1.77 -19.30 -9.99
N LYS A 667 1.12 -19.57 -8.86
CA LYS A 667 0.83 -20.92 -8.34
C LYS A 667 2.04 -21.73 -7.88
N GLN A 668 3.15 -21.07 -7.52
CA GLN A 668 4.39 -21.73 -7.10
C GLN A 668 4.48 -22.02 -5.60
N GLU A 669 3.52 -21.52 -4.81
CA GLU A 669 3.44 -21.72 -3.36
C GLU A 669 2.16 -22.47 -2.96
N PRO A 670 2.05 -23.79 -3.25
CA PRO A 670 0.82 -24.57 -3.05
C PRO A 670 0.37 -24.64 -1.59
N VAL A 671 1.27 -24.39 -0.63
CA VAL A 671 0.95 -24.24 0.80
C VAL A 671 -0.23 -23.30 1.05
N TYR A 672 -0.33 -22.20 0.30
CA TYR A 672 -1.37 -21.20 0.49
C TYR A 672 -2.70 -21.59 -0.16
N GLU A 673 -2.68 -22.38 -1.24
CA GLU A 673 -3.88 -23.05 -1.79
C GLU A 673 -4.40 -24.10 -0.80
N GLU A 674 -3.53 -24.90 -0.18
CA GLU A 674 -3.93 -25.88 0.85
C GLU A 674 -4.48 -25.23 2.13
N MET A 675 -3.99 -24.04 2.52
CA MET A 675 -4.53 -23.27 3.65
C MET A 675 -5.90 -22.67 3.30
N TRP A 676 -6.03 -22.09 2.11
CA TRP A 676 -7.29 -21.56 1.58
C TRP A 676 -8.38 -22.64 1.50
N ASP A 677 -8.05 -23.80 0.92
CA ASP A 677 -8.95 -24.93 0.76
C ASP A 677 -9.46 -25.46 2.10
N GLN A 678 -8.57 -25.54 3.10
CA GLN A 678 -8.94 -25.91 4.45
C GLN A 678 -9.90 -24.87 5.05
N ALA A 679 -9.56 -23.58 4.95
CA ALA A 679 -10.36 -22.51 5.53
C ALA A 679 -11.76 -22.41 4.92
N ILE A 680 -11.90 -22.51 3.59
CA ILE A 680 -13.23 -22.53 2.94
C ILE A 680 -14.04 -23.76 3.35
N GLY A 681 -13.40 -24.93 3.51
CA GLY A 681 -14.05 -26.10 4.11
C GLY A 681 -14.55 -25.84 5.53
N GLY A 682 -13.77 -25.11 6.35
CA GLY A 682 -14.16 -24.67 7.69
C GLY A 682 -15.32 -23.67 7.68
N VAL A 683 -15.28 -22.65 6.82
CA VAL A 683 -16.35 -21.65 6.66
C VAL A 683 -17.68 -22.34 6.37
N ARG A 684 -17.70 -23.23 5.37
CA ARG A 684 -18.87 -24.04 5.01
C ARG A 684 -19.42 -24.86 6.17
N LYS A 685 -18.53 -25.56 6.88
CA LYS A 685 -18.88 -26.47 7.99
C LYS A 685 -19.41 -25.74 9.22
N HIS A 686 -18.85 -24.58 9.57
CA HIS A 686 -19.06 -23.95 10.87
C HIS A 686 -19.77 -22.60 10.86
N LEU A 687 -19.68 -21.84 9.76
CA LEU A 687 -20.08 -20.42 9.70
C LEU A 687 -21.26 -20.16 8.76
N ILE A 688 -21.51 -21.03 7.77
CA ILE A 688 -22.66 -20.90 6.86
C ILE A 688 -23.95 -21.42 7.53
N SER A 689 -25.01 -20.61 7.43
CA SER A 689 -26.38 -20.94 7.85
C SER A 689 -27.39 -20.14 7.00
N TYR A 690 -28.69 -20.24 7.32
CA TYR A 690 -29.77 -19.64 6.53
C TYR A 690 -30.69 -18.73 7.34
N SER A 691 -30.99 -17.55 6.79
CA SER A 691 -31.87 -16.55 7.39
C SER A 691 -33.35 -16.96 7.46
N LYS A 692 -34.14 -16.20 8.21
CA LYS A 692 -35.60 -16.30 8.30
C LYS A 692 -36.28 -14.97 7.98
N PRO A 693 -37.43 -14.98 7.27
CA PRO A 693 -38.12 -16.16 6.73
C PRO A 693 -37.53 -16.73 5.43
N SER A 694 -36.69 -16.00 4.70
CA SER A 694 -36.49 -16.19 3.27
C SER A 694 -35.30 -17.06 2.87
N LYS A 695 -34.53 -17.60 3.82
CA LYS A 695 -33.45 -18.58 3.57
C LYS A 695 -32.34 -18.06 2.65
N PHE A 696 -31.89 -16.82 2.87
CA PHE A 696 -30.62 -16.33 2.33
C PHE A 696 -29.45 -17.06 2.98
N THR A 697 -28.40 -17.31 2.21
CA THR A 697 -27.13 -17.88 2.72
C THR A 697 -26.38 -16.80 3.47
N VAL A 698 -26.15 -17.02 4.77
CA VAL A 698 -25.52 -16.06 5.70
C VAL A 698 -24.23 -16.67 6.24
N LEU A 699 -23.17 -15.87 6.29
CA LEU A 699 -21.93 -16.20 6.99
C LEU A 699 -21.96 -15.51 8.35
N GLY A 700 -22.07 -16.29 9.42
CA GLY A 700 -22.14 -15.81 10.81
C GLY A 700 -20.82 -15.90 11.58
N GLU A 701 -20.82 -15.39 12.82
CA GLU A 701 -19.64 -15.39 13.70
C GLU A 701 -19.71 -16.48 14.79
N ARG A 702 -18.55 -16.97 15.22
CA ARG A 702 -18.37 -17.87 16.37
C ARG A 702 -17.60 -17.13 17.46
N GLN A 703 -18.30 -16.25 18.16
CA GLN A 703 -17.71 -15.32 19.13
C GLN A 703 -17.07 -15.99 20.36
N ASN A 704 -17.46 -17.24 20.66
CA ASN A 704 -16.96 -18.06 21.76
C ASN A 704 -16.52 -19.45 21.24
N GLY A 705 -15.67 -19.46 20.20
CA GLY A 705 -15.15 -20.66 19.57
C GLY A 705 -16.16 -21.45 18.73
N LEU A 706 -15.66 -22.43 17.97
CA LEU A 706 -16.46 -23.29 17.08
C LEU A 706 -17.56 -24.09 17.81
N LYS A 707 -17.40 -24.29 19.12
CA LYS A 707 -18.36 -24.98 20.00
C LYS A 707 -19.41 -24.03 20.60
N GLY A 708 -19.15 -22.72 20.60
CA GLY A 708 -20.13 -21.70 20.98
C GLY A 708 -21.22 -21.51 19.91
N PRO A 709 -22.29 -20.74 20.21
CA PRO A 709 -23.36 -20.50 19.25
C PRO A 709 -22.87 -19.73 18.01
N LEU A 710 -23.48 -20.01 16.86
CA LEU A 710 -23.33 -19.18 15.65
C LEU A 710 -24.22 -17.95 15.78
N THR A 711 -23.65 -16.75 15.69
CA THR A 711 -24.44 -15.52 15.64
C THR A 711 -24.67 -15.10 14.20
N GLY A 712 -25.91 -14.73 13.85
CA GLY A 712 -26.25 -14.18 12.54
C GLY A 712 -25.80 -12.73 12.37
N LYS A 713 -24.59 -12.36 12.80
CA LYS A 713 -23.99 -11.04 12.58
C LYS A 713 -23.12 -11.11 11.32
N MET A 714 -23.32 -10.20 10.38
CA MET A 714 -22.54 -10.11 9.16
C MET A 714 -22.12 -8.64 8.92
N ASP A 715 -20.82 -8.39 9.00
CA ASP A 715 -20.22 -7.08 8.66
C ASP A 715 -20.25 -6.88 7.14
N HIS A 716 -20.37 -5.64 6.67
CA HIS A 716 -20.25 -5.31 5.25
C HIS A 716 -18.92 -5.77 4.66
N LEU A 717 -17.85 -5.72 5.46
CA LEU A 717 -16.53 -6.26 5.14
C LEU A 717 -16.60 -7.65 4.51
N LEU A 718 -17.43 -8.57 5.05
CA LEU A 718 -17.57 -9.95 4.56
C LEU A 718 -17.98 -10.06 3.09
N CYS A 719 -18.48 -8.99 2.48
CA CYS A 719 -18.82 -8.93 1.08
C CYS A 719 -17.61 -8.93 0.14
N PHE A 720 -16.36 -8.97 0.63
CA PHE A 720 -15.15 -9.27 -0.17
C PHE A 720 -15.08 -10.76 -0.60
N LEU A 721 -15.65 -11.63 0.24
CA LEU A 721 -15.46 -13.07 0.13
C LEU A 721 -16.10 -13.72 -1.11
N PRO A 722 -17.29 -13.31 -1.62
CA PRO A 722 -17.85 -13.84 -2.86
C PRO A 722 -16.90 -13.74 -4.07
N GLY A 723 -16.30 -12.56 -4.28
CA GLY A 723 -15.33 -12.32 -5.33
C GLY A 723 -14.06 -13.14 -5.14
N THR A 724 -13.58 -13.23 -3.90
CA THR A 724 -12.40 -14.02 -3.53
C THR A 724 -12.62 -15.54 -3.73
N ILE A 725 -13.81 -16.07 -3.41
CA ILE A 725 -14.17 -17.47 -3.68
C ILE A 725 -14.19 -17.74 -5.18
N ALA A 726 -14.81 -16.86 -5.98
CA ALA A 726 -14.80 -17.00 -7.43
C ALA A 726 -13.38 -16.92 -8.02
N LEU A 727 -12.55 -16.01 -7.51
CA LEU A 727 -11.15 -15.86 -7.88
C LEU A 727 -10.34 -17.13 -7.57
N GLY A 728 -10.56 -17.76 -6.41
CA GLY A 728 -9.93 -19.03 -6.05
C GLY A 728 -10.38 -20.20 -6.92
N ALA A 729 -11.69 -20.36 -7.13
CA ALA A 729 -12.26 -21.46 -7.92
C ALA A 729 -11.82 -21.43 -9.40
N THR A 730 -11.52 -20.25 -9.94
CA THR A 730 -11.14 -20.07 -11.35
C THR A 730 -9.66 -19.74 -11.57
N GLY A 731 -8.96 -19.23 -10.56
CA GLY A 731 -7.62 -18.66 -10.69
C GLY A 731 -7.56 -17.34 -11.45
N GLY A 732 -8.70 -16.71 -11.76
CA GLY A 732 -8.80 -15.42 -12.47
C GLY A 732 -9.07 -15.51 -13.98
N ILE A 733 -9.28 -16.70 -14.55
CA ILE A 733 -9.83 -16.86 -15.91
C ILE A 733 -11.37 -16.91 -15.86
N SER A 734 -12.04 -16.83 -17.01
CA SER A 734 -13.51 -16.93 -17.03
C SER A 734 -13.98 -18.30 -16.54
N GLU A 735 -15.15 -18.37 -15.89
CA GLU A 735 -15.75 -19.62 -15.42
C GLU A 735 -15.99 -20.59 -16.60
N ALA A 736 -16.34 -20.06 -17.77
CA ALA A 736 -16.51 -20.85 -18.99
C ALA A 736 -15.19 -21.52 -19.45
N GLU A 737 -14.03 -20.87 -19.26
CA GLU A 737 -12.71 -21.44 -19.53
C GLU A 737 -12.26 -22.38 -18.41
N ALA A 738 -12.48 -22.01 -17.15
CA ALA A 738 -12.17 -22.83 -15.99
C ALA A 738 -12.91 -24.17 -16.04
N ARG A 739 -14.21 -24.19 -16.39
CA ARG A 739 -15.02 -25.40 -16.62
C ARG A 739 -14.52 -26.29 -17.78
N ARG A 740 -13.73 -25.74 -18.71
CA ARG A 740 -13.07 -26.51 -19.79
C ARG A 740 -11.68 -27.02 -19.39
N SER A 741 -11.14 -26.60 -18.25
CA SER A 741 -9.88 -27.10 -17.72
C SER A 741 -10.05 -28.49 -17.11
N GLY A 742 -8.99 -29.30 -17.12
CA GLY A 742 -8.98 -30.62 -16.46
C GLY A 742 -8.99 -30.57 -14.93
N SER A 743 -8.92 -29.38 -14.33
CA SER A 743 -8.93 -29.14 -12.88
C SER A 743 -10.31 -28.82 -12.31
N TRP A 744 -11.35 -28.69 -13.15
CA TRP A 744 -12.71 -28.41 -12.67
C TRP A 744 -13.38 -29.67 -12.10
N GLY A 745 -13.97 -29.55 -10.91
CA GLY A 745 -14.74 -30.62 -10.27
C GLY A 745 -15.82 -30.09 -9.35
N ALA A 746 -16.44 -31.00 -8.58
CA ALA A 746 -17.57 -30.70 -7.70
C ALA A 746 -17.27 -29.54 -6.72
N LYS A 747 -16.04 -29.48 -6.17
CA LYS A 747 -15.59 -28.40 -5.29
C LYS A 747 -15.72 -27.02 -5.96
N GLN A 748 -15.26 -26.85 -7.20
CA GLN A 748 -15.34 -25.57 -7.90
C GLN A 748 -16.80 -25.19 -8.24
N ASP A 749 -17.67 -26.16 -8.51
CA ASP A 749 -19.10 -25.93 -8.64
C ASP A 749 -19.75 -25.48 -7.32
N GLU A 750 -19.36 -26.09 -6.19
CA GLU A 750 -19.78 -25.70 -4.83
C GLU A 750 -19.23 -24.32 -4.44
N ASP A 751 -18.00 -23.97 -4.81
CA ASP A 751 -17.36 -22.66 -4.60
C ASP A 751 -18.09 -21.58 -5.40
N MET A 752 -18.30 -21.77 -6.69
CA MET A 752 -19.08 -20.83 -7.49
C MET A 752 -20.56 -20.76 -7.08
N LYS A 753 -21.14 -21.82 -6.49
CA LYS A 753 -22.48 -21.76 -5.90
C LYS A 753 -22.48 -20.83 -4.68
N LEU A 754 -21.60 -21.08 -3.71
CA LEU A 754 -21.50 -20.29 -2.48
C LEU A 754 -21.20 -18.81 -2.77
N ALA A 755 -20.31 -18.53 -3.71
CA ALA A 755 -20.00 -17.16 -4.16
C ALA A 755 -21.26 -16.43 -4.66
N ARG A 756 -22.08 -17.05 -5.53
CA ARG A 756 -23.32 -16.43 -6.03
C ARG A 756 -24.34 -16.19 -4.91
N GLU A 757 -24.46 -17.11 -3.97
CA GLU A 757 -25.43 -16.99 -2.86
C GLU A 757 -25.02 -15.91 -1.86
N LEU A 758 -23.76 -15.85 -1.45
CA LEU A 758 -23.26 -14.78 -0.58
C LEU A 758 -23.31 -13.41 -1.27
N MET A 759 -22.97 -13.34 -2.58
CA MET A 759 -23.12 -12.11 -3.37
C MET A 759 -24.58 -11.64 -3.42
N HIS A 760 -25.54 -12.57 -3.53
CA HIS A 760 -26.96 -12.25 -3.50
C HIS A 760 -27.41 -11.74 -2.12
N THR A 761 -26.90 -12.31 -1.02
CA THR A 761 -27.14 -11.79 0.35
C THR A 761 -26.56 -10.39 0.52
N CYS A 762 -25.31 -10.14 0.10
CA CYS A 762 -24.69 -8.82 0.11
C CYS A 762 -25.50 -7.79 -0.69
N TRP A 763 -26.01 -8.15 -1.88
CA TRP A 763 -26.90 -7.27 -2.62
C TRP A 763 -28.23 -7.01 -1.90
N GLY A 764 -28.73 -7.99 -1.16
CA GLY A 764 -29.87 -7.82 -0.25
C GLY A 764 -29.65 -6.77 0.83
N MET A 765 -28.43 -6.66 1.38
CA MET A 765 -28.06 -5.63 2.37
C MET A 765 -28.12 -4.21 1.81
N TYR A 766 -27.86 -4.02 0.51
CA TYR A 766 -28.08 -2.73 -0.16
C TYR A 766 -29.57 -2.47 -0.36
N LYS A 767 -30.29 -3.47 -0.87
CA LYS A 767 -31.73 -3.38 -1.17
C LYS A 767 -32.62 -3.19 0.06
N SER A 768 -32.20 -3.66 1.24
CA SER A 768 -32.95 -3.53 2.49
C SER A 768 -33.01 -2.08 2.98
N MET A 769 -31.95 -1.30 2.76
CA MET A 769 -31.76 0.05 3.28
C MET A 769 -32.50 1.13 2.48
N ALA A 770 -32.94 2.19 3.15
CA ALA A 770 -33.71 3.27 2.51
C ALA A 770 -32.96 3.96 1.35
N THR A 771 -31.67 4.27 1.54
CA THR A 771 -30.81 4.91 0.52
C THR A 771 -30.35 3.96 -0.59
N GLY A 772 -30.60 2.66 -0.47
CA GLY A 772 -29.97 1.66 -1.34
C GLY A 772 -28.46 1.51 -1.14
N LEU A 773 -27.90 2.00 -0.02
CA LEU A 773 -26.53 1.75 0.43
C LEU A 773 -26.56 0.88 1.69
N ALA A 774 -25.76 -0.19 1.73
CA ALA A 774 -25.69 -1.07 2.90
C ALA A 774 -25.16 -0.34 4.16
N ALA A 775 -25.66 -0.77 5.30
CA ALA A 775 -25.12 -0.44 6.62
C ALA A 775 -23.84 -1.23 6.92
N GLU A 776 -23.03 -0.76 7.88
CA GLU A 776 -21.77 -1.40 8.30
C GLU A 776 -21.98 -2.84 8.80
N ILE A 777 -23.06 -3.11 9.54
CA ILE A 777 -23.35 -4.44 10.09
C ILE A 777 -24.84 -4.76 9.88
N THR A 778 -25.11 -5.97 9.37
CA THR A 778 -26.46 -6.52 9.27
C THR A 778 -26.59 -7.77 10.14
N HIS A 779 -27.72 -7.86 10.84
CA HIS A 779 -28.11 -9.02 11.62
C HIS A 779 -29.21 -9.83 10.93
N PHE A 780 -29.11 -11.15 11.05
CA PHE A 780 -30.00 -12.14 10.46
C PHE A 780 -30.57 -13.05 11.54
N ASN A 781 -31.87 -13.31 11.47
CA ASN A 781 -32.53 -14.29 12.32
C ASN A 781 -32.26 -15.70 11.77
N LEU A 782 -31.55 -16.54 12.53
CA LEU A 782 -31.20 -17.91 12.13
C LEU A 782 -32.19 -18.94 12.70
N ASP A 783 -32.02 -20.20 12.31
CA ASP A 783 -32.56 -21.34 13.06
C ASP A 783 -31.77 -21.61 14.34
N ASP A 784 -32.44 -22.18 15.34
CA ASP A 784 -31.83 -22.67 16.58
C ASP A 784 -32.27 -24.13 16.79
N PRO A 785 -31.35 -25.12 16.67
CA PRO A 785 -29.95 -24.95 16.26
C PRO A 785 -29.82 -24.45 14.80
N PRO A 786 -28.72 -23.76 14.45
CA PRO A 786 -28.45 -23.33 13.08
C PRO A 786 -28.50 -24.49 12.07
N LEU A 787 -29.06 -24.24 10.89
CA LEU A 787 -29.10 -25.23 9.82
C LEU A 787 -27.70 -25.42 9.21
N PRO A 788 -27.26 -26.66 8.94
CA PRO A 788 -26.00 -26.92 8.25
C PRO A 788 -26.11 -26.53 6.77
N GLU A 789 -24.98 -26.28 6.10
CA GLU A 789 -24.89 -25.95 4.67
C GLU A 789 -25.63 -26.94 3.74
N SER A 790 -25.69 -28.23 4.12
CA SER A 790 -26.41 -29.26 3.37
C SER A 790 -27.94 -29.18 3.47
N ALA A 791 -28.49 -28.31 4.33
CA ALA A 791 -29.92 -28.14 4.49
C ALA A 791 -30.56 -27.51 3.24
N PRO A 792 -31.78 -27.91 2.84
CA PRO A 792 -32.47 -27.32 1.70
C PRO A 792 -32.84 -25.85 1.98
N HIS A 793 -32.28 -24.95 1.18
CA HIS A 793 -32.52 -23.52 1.20
C HIS A 793 -32.86 -23.03 -0.21
N LYS A 794 -33.63 -21.95 -0.30
CA LYS A 794 -33.89 -21.26 -1.56
C LYS A 794 -34.29 -19.82 -1.29
N ALA A 795 -33.32 -18.92 -1.36
CA ALA A 795 -33.55 -17.48 -1.37
C ALA A 795 -34.48 -17.08 -2.54
N PRO A 796 -35.28 -16.00 -2.39
CA PRO A 796 -35.99 -15.41 -3.52
C PRO A 796 -34.99 -14.94 -4.57
N THR A 797 -35.22 -15.25 -5.84
CA THR A 797 -34.29 -14.90 -6.94
C THR A 797 -34.34 -13.43 -7.37
N THR A 798 -35.26 -12.65 -6.80
CA THR A 798 -35.53 -11.26 -7.14
C THR A 798 -36.01 -10.50 -5.92
N PHE A 799 -35.49 -9.30 -5.70
CA PHE A 799 -35.90 -8.40 -4.63
C PHE A 799 -37.16 -7.63 -5.02
N ASP A 800 -38.32 -8.05 -4.49
CA ASP A 800 -39.57 -7.28 -4.60
C ASP A 800 -39.38 -5.89 -3.96
N PRO A 801 -39.58 -4.77 -4.69
CA PRO A 801 -39.39 -3.43 -4.15
C PRO A 801 -40.44 -3.02 -3.11
N ALA A 802 -41.54 -3.77 -2.95
CA ALA A 802 -42.59 -3.44 -1.99
C ALA A 802 -42.03 -3.27 -0.55
N PRO A 803 -42.37 -2.19 0.18
CA PRO A 803 -41.86 -1.96 1.54
C PRO A 803 -42.19 -3.07 2.54
N GLY A 804 -43.29 -3.80 2.32
CA GLY A 804 -43.73 -4.93 3.14
C GLY A 804 -43.28 -6.31 2.64
N ALA A 805 -42.40 -6.39 1.64
CA ALA A 805 -41.93 -7.66 1.08
C ALA A 805 -41.24 -8.51 2.16
N GLU A 806 -41.55 -9.81 2.22
CA GLU A 806 -41.13 -10.66 3.35
C GLU A 806 -39.62 -10.77 3.52
N TRP A 807 -38.89 -10.74 2.40
CA TRP A 807 -37.43 -10.79 2.37
C TRP A 807 -36.75 -9.64 3.11
N ARG A 808 -37.41 -8.48 3.26
CA ARG A 808 -36.87 -7.34 4.03
C ARG A 808 -36.77 -7.66 5.52
N LYS A 809 -37.55 -8.62 6.03
CA LYS A 809 -37.52 -9.05 7.45
C LYS A 809 -36.27 -9.87 7.80
N ASP A 810 -35.58 -10.41 6.80
CA ASP A 810 -34.34 -11.17 6.99
C ASP A 810 -33.16 -10.25 7.39
N PHE A 811 -33.17 -8.98 6.95
CA PHE A 811 -32.08 -8.02 7.12
C PHE A 811 -32.42 -7.03 8.24
N VAL A 812 -31.79 -7.19 9.42
CA VAL A 812 -32.03 -6.34 10.60
C VAL A 812 -30.79 -5.49 10.89
N VAL A 813 -30.92 -4.17 10.83
CA VAL A 813 -29.81 -3.24 11.14
C VAL A 813 -30.09 -2.54 12.48
N LYS A 814 -29.15 -2.61 13.42
CA LYS A 814 -29.27 -1.92 14.72
C LYS A 814 -28.93 -0.45 14.57
N ALA A 815 -29.42 0.39 15.50
CA ALA A 815 -29.27 1.84 15.42
C ALA A 815 -27.82 2.33 15.21
N ASN A 816 -26.86 1.78 15.96
CA ASN A 816 -25.44 2.19 15.88
C ASN A 816 -24.76 1.71 14.59
N ASP A 817 -25.29 0.67 13.95
CA ASP A 817 -24.67 -0.01 12.80
C ASP A 817 -25.09 0.60 11.46
N ARG A 818 -26.05 1.53 11.45
CA ARG A 818 -26.67 2.15 10.26
C ARG A 818 -25.75 3.06 9.44
N HIS A 819 -24.53 3.28 9.88
CA HIS A 819 -23.57 4.11 9.17
C HIS A 819 -23.08 3.41 7.89
N ASN A 820 -22.67 4.20 6.90
CA ASN A 820 -22.03 3.72 5.68
C ASN A 820 -20.76 4.54 5.45
N LEU A 821 -19.60 3.88 5.46
CA LEU A 821 -18.29 4.53 5.36
C LEU A 821 -17.76 4.62 3.92
N GLN A 822 -18.63 4.55 2.89
CA GLN A 822 -18.23 4.52 1.47
C GLN A 822 -17.42 3.28 1.05
N ARG A 823 -17.54 2.18 1.81
CA ARG A 823 -16.75 0.95 1.67
C ARG A 823 -16.90 0.21 0.31
N PRO A 824 -15.86 -0.53 -0.13
CA PRO A 824 -15.81 -1.14 -1.46
C PRO A 824 -16.29 -2.58 -1.57
N GLU A 825 -16.38 -3.37 -0.49
CA GLU A 825 -16.22 -4.83 -0.60
C GLU A 825 -17.32 -5.50 -1.43
N THR A 826 -18.54 -4.94 -1.41
CA THR A 826 -19.61 -5.36 -2.34
C THR A 826 -19.27 -5.07 -3.81
N VAL A 827 -18.76 -3.88 -4.15
CA VAL A 827 -18.39 -3.55 -5.55
C VAL A 827 -17.12 -4.30 -6.00
N GLU A 828 -16.18 -4.60 -5.10
CA GLU A 828 -15.09 -5.54 -5.35
C GLU A 828 -15.63 -6.89 -5.82
N SER A 829 -16.54 -7.50 -5.04
CA SER A 829 -17.13 -8.78 -5.42
C SER A 829 -17.95 -8.69 -6.70
N LEU A 830 -18.71 -7.61 -6.95
CA LEU A 830 -19.40 -7.40 -8.23
C LEU A 830 -18.42 -7.36 -9.41
N PHE A 831 -17.25 -6.73 -9.25
CA PHE A 831 -16.18 -6.71 -10.25
C PHE A 831 -15.63 -8.11 -10.54
N TYR A 832 -15.24 -8.87 -9.51
CA TYR A 832 -14.77 -10.25 -9.69
C TYR A 832 -15.84 -11.14 -10.32
N MET A 833 -17.08 -11.09 -9.81
CA MET A 833 -18.19 -11.89 -10.32
C MET A 833 -18.53 -11.55 -11.78
N TRP A 834 -18.51 -10.26 -12.17
CA TRP A 834 -18.63 -9.86 -13.58
C TRP A 834 -17.51 -10.43 -14.45
N ARG A 835 -16.23 -10.21 -14.07
CA ARG A 835 -15.07 -10.61 -14.87
C ARG A 835 -14.99 -12.13 -15.05
N ILE A 836 -15.40 -12.89 -14.04
CA ILE A 836 -15.32 -14.35 -14.03
C ILE A 836 -16.54 -14.98 -14.73
N THR A 837 -17.76 -14.57 -14.41
CA THR A 837 -18.98 -15.22 -14.92
C THR A 837 -19.45 -14.66 -16.27
N GLY A 838 -19.16 -13.39 -16.56
CA GLY A 838 -19.74 -12.66 -17.70
C GLY A 838 -21.23 -12.32 -17.53
N ASP A 839 -21.83 -12.49 -16.34
CA ASP A 839 -23.22 -12.13 -16.09
C ASP A 839 -23.38 -10.62 -15.89
N VAL A 840 -24.08 -9.98 -16.82
CA VAL A 840 -24.30 -8.53 -16.85
C VAL A 840 -25.06 -8.02 -15.62
N MET A 841 -25.78 -8.89 -14.90
CA MET A 841 -26.50 -8.57 -13.67
C MET A 841 -25.59 -7.88 -12.64
N TYR A 842 -24.35 -8.33 -12.45
CA TYR A 842 -23.42 -7.72 -11.50
C TYR A 842 -23.04 -6.28 -11.87
N ARG A 843 -23.00 -5.95 -13.17
CA ARG A 843 -22.78 -4.58 -13.64
C ARG A 843 -24.01 -3.69 -13.45
N GLU A 844 -25.22 -4.23 -13.60
CA GLU A 844 -26.46 -3.48 -13.34
C GLU A 844 -26.64 -3.22 -11.83
N TRP A 845 -26.31 -4.20 -10.97
CA TRP A 845 -26.28 -4.01 -9.51
C TRP A 845 -25.25 -2.95 -9.12
N GLY A 846 -24.04 -3.01 -9.68
CA GLY A 846 -23.03 -1.97 -9.46
C GLY A 846 -23.46 -0.59 -9.96
N TRP A 847 -24.17 -0.51 -11.10
CA TRP A 847 -24.72 0.76 -11.58
C TRP A 847 -25.80 1.33 -10.66
N GLU A 848 -26.64 0.48 -10.08
CA GLU A 848 -27.62 0.90 -9.09
C GLU A 848 -26.96 1.39 -7.80
N MET A 849 -25.98 0.64 -7.27
CA MET A 849 -25.15 1.03 -6.12
C MET A 849 -24.45 2.38 -6.35
N PHE A 850 -23.85 2.57 -7.53
CA PHE A 850 -23.20 3.82 -7.92
C PHE A 850 -24.18 4.99 -7.92
N LYS A 851 -25.40 4.83 -8.46
CA LYS A 851 -26.44 5.87 -8.40
C LYS A 851 -26.82 6.23 -6.97
N SER A 852 -26.97 5.25 -6.07
CA SER A 852 -27.25 5.50 -4.66
C SER A 852 -26.16 6.33 -3.98
N PHE A 853 -24.87 6.06 -4.27
CA PHE A 853 -23.79 6.95 -3.82
C PHE A 853 -23.94 8.37 -4.38
N MET A 854 -24.18 8.50 -5.69
CA MET A 854 -24.30 9.79 -6.37
C MET A 854 -25.47 10.63 -5.84
N GLU A 855 -26.57 10.01 -5.42
CA GLU A 855 -27.76 10.68 -4.89
C GLU A 855 -27.65 11.00 -3.39
N HIS A 856 -27.08 10.11 -2.59
CA HIS A 856 -27.17 10.18 -1.12
C HIS A 856 -25.88 10.63 -0.41
N THR A 857 -24.70 10.53 -1.05
CA THR A 857 -23.42 10.92 -0.43
C THR A 857 -22.82 12.21 -1.00
N ALA A 858 -23.40 12.78 -2.07
CA ALA A 858 -22.90 13.99 -2.72
C ALA A 858 -23.03 15.24 -1.84
N VAL A 859 -21.97 16.03 -1.74
CA VAL A 859 -21.93 17.27 -0.97
C VAL A 859 -22.12 18.49 -1.88
N GLU A 860 -23.02 19.39 -1.48
CA GLU A 860 -23.37 20.59 -2.24
C GLU A 860 -22.15 21.49 -2.59
N LEU A 861 -22.33 22.34 -3.61
CA LEU A 861 -21.33 23.33 -4.05
C LEU A 861 -19.97 22.71 -4.45
N GLY A 862 -19.97 21.44 -4.86
CA GLY A 862 -18.77 20.72 -5.26
C GLY A 862 -17.89 20.34 -4.07
N GLY A 863 -18.49 19.91 -2.97
CA GLY A 863 -17.77 19.41 -1.79
C GLY A 863 -17.16 18.01 -1.95
N GLY A 864 -17.52 17.26 -2.99
CA GLY A 864 -17.13 15.85 -3.14
C GLY A 864 -18.23 14.92 -2.65
N PHE A 865 -17.84 13.82 -1.99
CA PHE A 865 -18.75 12.82 -1.41
C PHE A 865 -18.31 12.50 0.02
N THR A 866 -19.25 12.14 0.88
CA THR A 866 -18.98 11.86 2.29
C THR A 866 -19.73 10.63 2.81
N SER A 867 -19.12 9.97 3.79
CA SER A 867 -19.72 8.89 4.58
C SER A 867 -21.01 9.33 5.27
N LEU A 868 -21.86 8.37 5.63
CA LEU A 868 -23.17 8.57 6.26
C LEU A 868 -23.17 8.01 7.69
N ARG A 869 -23.73 8.74 8.66
CA ARG A 869 -24.03 8.23 10.01
C ARG A 869 -25.28 7.34 10.01
N ASN A 870 -26.19 7.56 9.07
CA ASN A 870 -27.44 6.81 8.95
C ASN A 870 -27.87 6.70 7.48
N ALA A 871 -27.73 5.50 6.91
CA ALA A 871 -28.15 5.13 5.56
C ALA A 871 -29.60 4.60 5.48
N ASP A 872 -30.30 4.49 6.62
CA ASP A 872 -31.67 3.96 6.74
C ASP A 872 -32.76 5.05 6.70
N VAL A 873 -32.38 6.29 6.38
CA VAL A 873 -33.28 7.45 6.34
C VAL A 873 -33.04 8.30 5.08
N ILE A 874 -34.09 8.98 4.61
CA ILE A 874 -34.03 9.94 3.51
C ILE A 874 -34.64 11.27 3.99
N PRO A 875 -33.93 12.42 3.88
CA PRO A 875 -32.52 12.53 3.50
C PRO A 875 -31.59 11.84 4.53
N PRO A 876 -30.42 11.32 4.11
CA PRO A 876 -29.48 10.65 4.99
C PRO A 876 -28.74 11.63 5.90
N GLU A 877 -28.22 11.11 7.02
CA GLU A 877 -27.39 11.88 7.94
C GLU A 877 -25.91 11.76 7.54
N MET A 878 -25.25 12.87 7.18
CA MET A 878 -23.84 12.88 6.76
C MET A 878 -22.87 12.77 7.96
N ALA A 879 -21.73 12.09 7.75
CA ALA A 879 -20.69 11.92 8.76
C ALA A 879 -19.64 13.04 8.77
N ASP A 880 -19.43 13.71 7.63
CA ASP A 880 -18.34 14.67 7.36
C ASP A 880 -16.94 14.03 7.39
N ASN A 881 -16.82 12.85 6.77
CA ASN A 881 -15.53 12.26 6.40
C ASN A 881 -15.57 11.76 4.94
N MET A 882 -14.43 11.77 4.25
CA MET A 882 -14.21 11.03 3.01
C MET A 882 -13.04 10.08 3.20
N GLU A 883 -13.34 8.79 3.30
CA GLU A 883 -12.32 7.75 3.46
C GLU A 883 -11.43 7.67 2.21
N SER A 884 -10.14 7.36 2.36
CA SER A 884 -9.22 7.29 1.23
C SER A 884 -9.60 6.17 0.23
N PHE A 885 -10.09 5.04 0.74
CA PHE A 885 -10.62 3.92 -0.06
C PHE A 885 -11.86 4.28 -0.91
N TRP A 886 -12.53 5.42 -0.69
CA TRP A 886 -13.50 5.91 -1.67
C TRP A 886 -12.84 6.15 -3.04
N LEU A 887 -11.62 6.68 -3.03
CA LEU A 887 -10.80 6.94 -4.22
C LEU A 887 -9.98 5.72 -4.64
N ALA A 888 -9.37 5.03 -3.68
CA ALA A 888 -8.48 3.90 -3.96
C ALA A 888 -9.26 2.65 -4.37
N GLU A 889 -10.44 2.39 -3.78
CA GLU A 889 -11.13 1.12 -3.94
C GLU A 889 -12.49 1.27 -4.59
N THR A 890 -13.43 1.97 -3.95
CA THR A 890 -14.83 1.97 -4.35
C THR A 890 -15.00 2.52 -5.78
N LEU A 891 -14.40 3.67 -6.09
CA LEU A 891 -14.39 4.22 -7.45
C LEU A 891 -13.50 3.43 -8.43
N LYS A 892 -12.40 2.81 -7.96
CA LYS A 892 -11.54 1.97 -8.80
C LYS A 892 -12.29 0.72 -9.27
N TYR A 893 -12.96 0.01 -8.36
CA TYR A 893 -13.78 -1.16 -8.69
C TYR A 893 -15.00 -0.80 -9.54
N PHE A 894 -15.68 0.35 -9.33
CA PHE A 894 -16.72 0.80 -10.28
C PHE A 894 -16.15 1.05 -11.69
N TYR A 895 -14.97 1.68 -11.79
CA TYR A 895 -14.32 1.94 -13.07
C TYR A 895 -13.93 0.64 -13.80
N LEU A 896 -13.37 -0.33 -13.07
CA LEU A 896 -13.02 -1.66 -13.60
C LEU A 896 -14.24 -2.53 -13.92
N LEU A 897 -15.33 -2.39 -13.15
CA LEU A 897 -16.61 -3.08 -13.35
C LEU A 897 -17.30 -2.60 -14.61
N PHE A 898 -17.32 -1.30 -14.92
CA PHE A 898 -17.93 -0.75 -16.14
C PHE A 898 -16.97 -0.71 -17.35
N GLY A 899 -15.66 -0.75 -17.12
CA GLY A 899 -14.62 -0.79 -18.15
C GLY A 899 -14.52 -2.09 -18.95
N PRO A 900 -13.62 -2.16 -19.94
CA PRO A 900 -13.43 -3.36 -20.76
C PRO A 900 -12.66 -4.46 -20.01
N ASN A 901 -12.86 -5.72 -20.41
CA ASN A 901 -12.38 -6.89 -19.66
C ASN A 901 -10.87 -7.18 -19.82
N ASP A 902 -10.19 -6.48 -20.72
CA ASP A 902 -8.75 -6.57 -21.01
C ASP A 902 -7.89 -5.63 -20.15
N VAL A 903 -8.46 -4.56 -19.59
CA VAL A 903 -7.80 -3.74 -18.56
C VAL A 903 -7.71 -4.55 -17.26
N TRP A 904 -6.49 -4.71 -16.74
CA TRP A 904 -6.18 -5.46 -15.51
C TRP A 904 -6.73 -6.90 -15.53
N PRO A 905 -6.23 -7.76 -16.44
CA PRO A 905 -6.71 -9.13 -16.57
C PRO A 905 -6.33 -9.93 -15.32
N LEU A 906 -7.35 -10.51 -14.69
CA LEU A 906 -7.23 -11.15 -13.38
C LEU A 906 -6.24 -12.33 -13.35
N ASP A 907 -5.93 -12.95 -14.49
CA ASP A 907 -4.95 -14.04 -14.58
C ASP A 907 -3.49 -13.55 -14.68
N LYS A 908 -3.26 -12.23 -14.79
CA LYS A 908 -1.93 -11.58 -14.84
C LYS A 908 -1.60 -10.74 -13.62
N ILE A 909 -2.61 -10.21 -12.92
CA ILE A 909 -2.43 -9.40 -11.71
C ILE A 909 -2.99 -10.09 -10.47
N VAL A 910 -2.56 -9.61 -9.30
CA VAL A 910 -3.27 -9.74 -8.04
C VAL A 910 -3.56 -8.33 -7.54
N ILE A 911 -4.72 -8.13 -6.94
CA ILE A 911 -5.11 -6.85 -6.34
C ILE A 911 -5.02 -7.06 -4.82
N ASN A 912 -4.34 -6.20 -4.08
CA ASN A 912 -4.22 -6.32 -2.62
C ASN A 912 -5.58 -5.98 -1.92
N THR A 913 -5.57 -5.85 -0.59
CA THR A 913 -6.80 -5.57 0.19
C THR A 913 -7.24 -4.10 0.18
N GLU A 914 -6.44 -3.19 -0.39
CA GLU A 914 -6.79 -1.76 -0.58
C GLU A 914 -6.85 -1.44 -2.10
N ALA A 915 -7.35 -2.41 -2.87
CA ALA A 915 -7.50 -2.37 -4.33
C ALA A 915 -6.24 -2.03 -5.17
N HIS A 916 -5.02 -2.16 -4.64
CA HIS A 916 -3.78 -1.87 -5.37
C HIS A 916 -3.30 -3.07 -6.20
N ALA A 917 -3.00 -2.85 -7.48
CA ALA A 917 -2.62 -3.91 -8.40
C ALA A 917 -1.10 -4.21 -8.38
N PHE A 918 -0.75 -5.49 -8.20
CA PHE A 918 0.59 -6.05 -8.34
C PHE A 918 0.62 -7.10 -9.46
N PRO A 919 1.78 -7.34 -10.11
CA PRO A 919 1.92 -8.43 -11.07
C PRO A 919 1.86 -9.78 -10.39
N ARG A 920 1.31 -10.77 -11.08
CA ARG A 920 1.65 -12.18 -10.83
C ARG A 920 3.02 -12.46 -11.45
N PHE A 921 3.93 -13.02 -10.67
CA PHE A 921 5.31 -13.24 -11.09
C PHE A 921 5.77 -14.67 -10.80
N GLN A 922 6.80 -15.10 -11.53
CA GLN A 922 7.56 -16.30 -11.22
C GLN A 922 8.58 -16.00 -10.12
N MET A 923 8.66 -16.86 -9.10
CA MET A 923 9.59 -16.73 -7.97
C MET A 923 11.06 -16.83 -8.41
N GLY A 924 11.32 -17.59 -9.48
CA GLY A 924 12.66 -17.77 -10.03
C GLY A 924 13.53 -18.67 -9.15
N LYS A 925 14.81 -18.31 -8.98
CA LYS A 925 15.79 -19.09 -8.20
C LYS A 925 16.10 -18.52 -6.82
N LEU A 926 15.67 -17.29 -6.56
CA LEU A 926 16.03 -16.54 -5.35
C LEU A 926 15.01 -16.75 -4.24
N PHE A 927 13.72 -16.63 -4.58
CA PHE A 927 12.61 -16.79 -3.65
C PHE A 927 12.13 -18.24 -3.61
N LYS A 928 11.70 -18.68 -2.43
CA LYS A 928 11.15 -20.01 -2.13
C LYS A 928 10.21 -19.88 -0.93
N THR A 929 9.23 -20.76 -0.83
CA THR A 929 8.49 -20.94 0.42
C THR A 929 9.48 -21.36 1.50
N GLY A 930 9.52 -20.62 2.61
CA GLY A 930 10.56 -20.75 3.64
C GLY A 930 10.39 -21.98 4.55
N TRP A 931 9.19 -22.55 4.55
CA TRP A 931 8.67 -23.47 5.56
C TRP A 931 7.82 -24.58 4.92
N GLN A 932 7.34 -25.51 5.73
CA GLN A 932 6.42 -26.59 5.31
C GLN A 932 5.33 -26.76 6.38
N ARG A 933 4.09 -27.03 5.94
CA ARG A 933 2.99 -27.33 6.86
C ARG A 933 3.30 -28.58 7.68
N LYS A 934 2.92 -28.58 8.96
CA LYS A 934 2.99 -29.78 9.80
C LYS A 934 2.01 -30.83 9.24
N PRO A 935 2.31 -32.14 9.28
CA PRO A 935 1.43 -33.17 8.72
C PRO A 935 0.02 -33.10 9.32
N ARG A 936 -1.02 -33.22 8.50
CA ARG A 936 -2.42 -33.14 8.92
C ARG A 936 -3.16 -34.48 8.79
N GLY A 937 -4.04 -34.76 9.73
CA GLY A 937 -4.87 -35.95 9.76
C GLY A 937 -6.05 -35.86 8.78
N LYS A 938 -6.88 -36.91 8.72
CA LYS A 938 -8.11 -36.90 7.92
C LYS A 938 -9.17 -35.92 8.43
N ASP A 939 -8.99 -35.47 9.66
CA ASP A 939 -9.74 -34.47 10.40
C ASP A 939 -9.13 -33.05 10.29
N GLY A 940 -8.13 -32.84 9.43
CA GLY A 940 -7.48 -31.53 9.22
C GLY A 940 -6.55 -31.07 10.35
N ASN A 941 -6.63 -31.70 11.52
CA ASN A 941 -5.79 -31.40 12.68
C ASN A 941 -4.34 -31.84 12.47
N ILE A 942 -3.39 -31.19 13.17
CA ILE A 942 -1.98 -31.56 13.11
C ILE A 942 -1.78 -32.95 13.72
N VAL A 943 -1.18 -33.87 12.95
CA VAL A 943 -0.70 -35.15 13.45
C VAL A 943 0.49 -34.89 14.35
N ARG A 944 0.30 -35.06 15.66
CA ARG A 944 1.38 -35.00 16.64
C ARG A 944 2.16 -36.31 16.61
N ASP A 945 3.47 -36.22 16.35
CA ASP A 945 4.35 -37.39 16.41
C ASP A 945 4.39 -37.97 17.83
N ALA A 946 3.85 -39.17 18.01
CA ALA A 946 3.84 -39.88 19.29
C ALA A 946 5.25 -40.08 19.90
N VAL A 947 6.30 -40.01 19.07
CA VAL A 947 7.71 -40.06 19.49
C VAL A 947 8.13 -38.79 20.23
N VAL A 948 7.63 -37.62 19.82
CA VAL A 948 7.91 -36.33 20.45
C VAL A 948 7.17 -36.22 21.77
N GLU A 949 5.92 -36.70 21.85
CA GLU A 949 5.15 -36.74 23.10
C GLU A 949 5.77 -37.72 24.11
N ALA A 950 6.31 -38.86 23.65
CA ALA A 950 7.09 -39.78 24.48
C ALA A 950 8.44 -39.21 24.95
N ALA A 951 9.00 -38.22 24.25
CA ALA A 951 10.21 -37.51 24.67
C ALA A 951 9.89 -36.36 25.65
N ALA A 952 8.82 -35.59 25.39
CA ALA A 952 8.35 -34.50 26.24
C ALA A 952 7.82 -34.99 27.58
N SER A 953 7.02 -36.06 27.60
CA SER A 953 6.54 -36.71 28.84
C SER A 953 7.68 -37.31 29.66
N LYS A 954 8.71 -37.88 29.03
CA LYS A 954 9.93 -38.33 29.73
C LYS A 954 10.74 -37.16 30.28
N GLY A 955 10.83 -36.03 29.56
CA GLY A 955 11.44 -34.81 30.08
C GLY A 955 10.71 -34.26 31.31
N ALA A 956 9.37 -34.20 31.25
CA ALA A 956 8.53 -33.76 32.36
C ALA A 956 8.67 -34.67 33.60
N HIS A 957 8.60 -36.00 33.43
CA HIS A 957 8.76 -36.93 34.54
C HIS A 957 10.17 -36.94 35.16
N ILE A 958 11.22 -36.65 34.38
CA ILE A 958 12.58 -36.50 34.94
C ILE A 958 12.66 -35.26 35.86
N CYS A 959 11.95 -34.18 35.53
CA CYS A 959 11.83 -33.00 36.40
C CYS A 959 10.96 -33.25 37.65
N GLU A 960 9.83 -33.98 37.53
CA GLU A 960 8.98 -34.33 38.68
C GLU A 960 9.69 -35.24 39.69
N ILE A 961 10.43 -36.26 39.22
CA ILE A 961 11.12 -37.22 40.09
C ILE A 961 12.24 -36.53 40.89
N HIS A 962 12.86 -35.47 40.35
CA HIS A 962 13.88 -34.70 41.06
C HIS A 962 13.34 -33.74 42.14
N SER A 963 12.05 -33.43 42.14
CA SER A 963 11.44 -32.52 43.14
C SER A 963 10.90 -33.24 44.38
N ASN A 964 10.54 -34.53 44.26
CA ASN A 964 9.79 -35.28 45.28
C ASN A 964 10.63 -36.22 46.20
N GLN A 965 11.96 -36.08 46.25
CA GLN A 965 12.83 -36.86 47.16
C GLN A 965 13.55 -36.05 48.26
N ILE A 966 13.16 -34.80 48.51
CA ILE A 966 13.70 -34.00 49.62
C ILE A 966 12.56 -33.55 50.56
N THR A 967 12.08 -34.44 51.43
CA THR A 967 11.57 -34.13 52.80
C THR A 967 11.02 -35.37 53.52
N ALA A 968 11.89 -36.18 54.14
CA ALA A 968 11.49 -37.12 55.20
C ALA A 968 12.69 -37.50 56.09
N GLY A 969 13.01 -36.66 57.09
CA GLY A 969 14.07 -36.97 58.05
C GLY A 969 13.52 -37.62 59.32
N ARG A 970 14.08 -38.77 59.73
CA ARG A 970 14.27 -39.14 61.15
C ARG A 970 15.41 -40.17 61.29
N PRO A 971 16.21 -40.12 62.37
CA PRO A 971 17.47 -40.85 62.45
C PRO A 971 17.36 -42.15 63.27
N LEU A 972 18.24 -43.11 62.98
CA LEU A 972 18.70 -44.10 63.95
C LEU A 972 20.15 -44.52 63.63
N ARG A 973 20.80 -45.08 64.65
CA ARG A 973 22.25 -45.11 64.84
C ARG A 973 22.83 -46.50 64.57
N GLU A 974 24.15 -46.54 64.42
CA GLU A 974 25.05 -47.68 64.71
C GLU A 974 25.13 -48.89 63.73
N GLN A 975 26.33 -48.99 63.14
CA GLN A 975 27.24 -50.15 63.19
C GLN A 975 27.24 -51.29 62.13
N ILE A 976 28.46 -51.49 61.61
CA ILE A 976 29.16 -52.78 61.37
C ILE A 976 28.88 -53.57 60.06
N SER A 977 29.71 -53.24 59.07
CA SER A 977 30.64 -54.15 58.35
C SER A 977 30.18 -55.24 57.35
N SER A 978 31.18 -55.59 56.53
CA SER A 978 31.37 -56.82 55.73
C SER A 978 30.76 -56.90 54.31
N THR A 979 31.69 -57.17 53.38
CA THR A 979 31.55 -57.75 52.04
C THR A 979 31.27 -59.28 52.16
N PRO A 980 31.30 -60.17 51.12
CA PRO A 980 31.65 -60.01 49.69
C PRO A 980 30.83 -60.84 48.64
N THR A 981 31.13 -60.70 47.33
CA THR A 981 31.13 -61.75 46.23
C THR A 981 29.87 -62.61 45.93
N SER A 982 29.69 -63.36 44.81
CA SER A 982 30.20 -63.43 43.40
C SER A 982 29.43 -64.58 42.66
N ALA A 983 29.59 -64.71 41.32
CA ALA A 983 29.29 -65.89 40.45
C ALA A 983 27.80 -66.15 40.10
N ASP A 984 27.36 -66.71 38.95
CA ASP A 984 27.96 -67.31 37.71
C ASP A 984 27.14 -66.82 36.47
N ILE A 985 27.60 -66.64 35.20
CA ILE A 985 28.26 -67.50 34.18
C ILE A 985 27.39 -68.67 33.62
N ALA A 986 26.85 -68.51 32.38
CA ALA A 986 26.84 -69.45 31.21
C ALA A 986 25.63 -69.18 30.21
N VAL A 987 25.54 -69.58 28.91
CA VAL A 987 26.48 -70.01 27.82
C VAL A 987 25.83 -69.95 26.38
N LEU A 988 26.52 -69.32 25.41
CA LEU A 988 26.65 -69.58 23.93
C LEU A 988 25.48 -69.73 22.87
N ARG A 989 25.63 -68.93 21.77
CA ARG A 989 25.62 -69.26 20.29
C ARG A 989 24.29 -69.60 19.56
N SER A 990 24.08 -69.35 18.25
CA SER A 990 24.91 -68.81 17.11
C SER A 990 24.08 -68.30 15.88
N PHE A 991 24.73 -67.52 14.99
CA PHE A 991 24.36 -67.03 13.63
C PHE A 991 24.21 -68.15 12.55
N PRO A 992 23.83 -67.93 11.24
CA PRO A 992 24.08 -66.76 10.35
C PRO A 992 22.98 -66.38 9.28
N ALA A 993 23.35 -65.51 8.32
CA ALA A 993 22.49 -64.93 7.25
C ALA A 993 23.05 -65.17 5.82
N HIS A 994 22.23 -65.01 4.76
CA HIS A 994 22.62 -64.41 3.45
C HIS A 994 21.52 -64.33 2.33
N HIS A 995 21.41 -63.14 1.72
CA HIS A 995 21.31 -62.82 0.25
C HIS A 995 20.29 -63.43 -0.76
N ARG A 996 19.55 -62.53 -1.47
CA ARG A 996 19.38 -62.34 -2.96
C ARG A 996 17.93 -62.12 -3.48
N SER A 997 17.77 -61.10 -4.34
CA SER A 997 16.70 -60.89 -5.35
C SER A 997 17.17 -61.44 -6.74
N PRO A 998 16.40 -61.50 -7.87
CA PRO A 998 15.25 -60.69 -8.31
C PRO A 998 14.07 -61.44 -9.04
N ALA A 999 13.17 -60.67 -9.70
CA ALA A 999 11.91 -61.03 -10.40
C ALA A 999 12.09 -61.70 -11.81
N PRO A 1000 11.11 -61.81 -12.76
CA PRO A 1000 9.64 -61.57 -12.76
C PRO A 1000 8.78 -62.66 -13.51
N ALA A 1001 7.42 -62.57 -13.56
CA ALA A 1001 6.58 -63.00 -14.73
C ALA A 1001 5.03 -62.87 -14.63
N ALA A 1002 4.44 -62.13 -15.59
CA ALA A 1002 3.25 -62.41 -16.45
C ALA A 1002 1.85 -62.91 -15.93
N ARG A 1003 0.85 -62.04 -16.15
CA ARG A 1003 -0.49 -62.25 -16.80
C ARG A 1003 -1.32 -63.53 -16.55
N ARG A 1004 -2.61 -63.32 -16.20
CA ARG A 1004 -3.77 -63.83 -16.98
C ARG A 1004 -5.06 -63.00 -16.75
N ARG A 1005 -5.91 -62.93 -17.78
CA ARG A 1005 -7.24 -62.28 -17.79
C ARG A 1005 -8.37 -63.29 -17.55
N ARG A 1006 -9.50 -62.78 -17.06
CA ARG A 1006 -10.92 -63.10 -17.35
C ARG A 1006 -11.71 -61.95 -16.67
N ASP A 1007 -12.57 -61.14 -17.30
CA ASP A 1007 -13.70 -61.41 -18.22
C ASP A 1007 -14.74 -62.34 -17.55
N GLU A 1008 -16.03 -62.01 -17.36
CA GLU A 1008 -16.86 -60.91 -17.89
C GLU A 1008 -18.22 -60.82 -17.14
N GLY A 1009 -18.97 -59.71 -17.29
CA GLY A 1009 -20.42 -59.60 -17.02
C GLY A 1009 -20.88 -59.21 -15.59
N GLY A 1010 -21.91 -58.38 -15.39
CA GLY A 1010 -22.69 -57.60 -16.36
C GLY A 1010 -24.00 -57.03 -15.76
N VAL A 1011 -24.33 -55.77 -16.12
CA VAL A 1011 -25.66 -55.11 -16.14
C VAL A 1011 -26.63 -55.35 -14.97
N TYR A 1012 -26.81 -54.33 -14.13
CA TYR A 1012 -28.05 -53.52 -14.06
C TYR A 1012 -27.77 -52.15 -13.43
#